data_AF-A0A653CRM1-F1
#
_entry.id   AF-A0A653CRM1-F1
#
_cell.length_a   1.000
_cell.length_b   1.000
_cell.length_c   1.000
_cell.angle_alpha   90.00
_cell.angle_beta   90.00
_cell.angle_gamma   90.00
#
_symmetry.space_group_name_H-M   'P 1'
#
loop_
_entity.id
_entity.type
_entity.pdbx_description
1 polymer ?
#
loop_
_entity_poly.entity_id
_entity_poly.type
_entity_poly.pdbx_seq_one_letter_code
_entity_poly.pdbx_strand_id
1 'polypeptide(L)'
;MKVFGDLRFNKIREIQPGTFKNHRSLISLLLNNNLLTTLKDGTFDGLNHLQNLFLYKNRIKHLDANVFRGLKRLEKLYLHNNELEQIEPETFSNLPSLDRLHLFNNRIKHIPKGSFENLPKLTRLRLDHNALVCDCQIVWLAKMLTDNTIHGSANCKYPSEMYGKSIVGMDAQDFHCSSLEIVEGPSDVQISWGGTAIFTCKVKDPSVAIFWMKDDRMLKPDNKKYKLMENGTLMIQNTIETDDGYYECMAKNSDEEVKSRPARMVVLGPEYSTQGYGAPRLVAVPSSISVAPGERQVTLRCQALGVPQPTIKWAKNGIELPSTYKHHYESDGSLTIRDIDGGDSGSYLCEAINANGRVSADANIIIKAAPIFTIQPDNVNTQIGGIARLECVAAGTPPPEISWFKNEVPVRNGGRIYIAPDGNLLEIRDAKESDSGTYVCEARNEMGMREVSALISVKNLSFKPAKLVYKPYNIEAIVGSTIEMPCKAIGDPKPGITWQKDGATMQRTGRFKISLSGNLYIYKVAPEDQGRYECTAINDHGRDTASGYLTIKNLQDPTTTGTGSITSSIDSQFIKIAFAEASEEVDRAINKTVDNIIHNKGPHNPADLFRIIRYPDAPARELARAAEVYERTLVNIRKQVEKGRMMVNSTKDFDYKEVLSPEHLELIARLSGCMTHRLSRNCTDMCFHSKYRSIDGTCNNLQHPTWGASLTGFRRVLKPIYEDGFAKPVGWDKGRKYYGYPKPSSRLVSTSLISTKKISYDPESTHMVMQWGQFLDHDLDHATPSVSSESWDGIDCKKSCDYAAPCYPMDVPPGDPRVTNRRCIDFIRSSAICGSGMTSVFFDSLQPREQINQLTSYIDASQVYGFSEELARELRDLNSDGGRLREGALFPGRKPLLPYSSNAVMDCRRNLSESTLNCFLAGDIRANEQVGLLAMHTLWMREHNRLAKELKYLNPQWDTDTLYHEARKIVGAAMQHITFKQWLPNVLGKKGMEMLGEYKGYNPNLNPSISNVFATAALRFGHTMINPVLQRLNWDFKPIREGPLPLSKAFFSPWRIVEEGGIDPLLRGLFSVAAKIKKPTENLNTELTEHLFQSAHAVALDLAAMNIHRSRDHGIPGYIEFRKFCNMTPVDSFDDLRNEITDSEVRRRLHELYGHPGNIDVFVGESPYITLVIKELARL
;
A
#
# COMPACT_ATOMS: atom_id res chain seq x y z
N MET A 1 7.64 73.59 -1.64
CA MET A 1 8.19 72.25 -1.96
C MET A 1 7.39 71.21 -1.19
N LYS A 2 6.86 70.17 -1.86
CA LYS A 2 6.28 69.02 -1.14
C LYS A 2 7.43 68.23 -0.51
N VAL A 3 7.42 68.05 0.81
CA VAL A 3 8.49 67.34 1.54
C VAL A 3 8.12 65.85 1.59
N PHE A 4 8.98 65.00 1.01
CA PHE A 4 8.80 63.54 0.94
C PHE A 4 9.88 62.83 1.77
N GLY A 5 9.49 61.80 2.53
CA GLY A 5 10.40 60.84 3.14
C GLY A 5 10.31 59.52 2.38
N ASP A 6 11.35 59.13 1.65
CA ASP A 6 11.41 57.86 0.93
C ASP A 6 12.29 56.86 1.68
N LEU A 7 11.66 55.83 2.24
CA LEU A 7 12.28 54.75 3.00
C LEU A 7 11.98 53.38 2.37
N ARG A 8 11.57 53.33 1.11
CA ARG A 8 11.22 52.07 0.42
C ARG A 8 12.45 51.22 0.14
N PHE A 9 12.28 49.90 0.06
CA PHE A 9 13.34 48.95 -0.34
C PHE A 9 14.58 48.93 0.58
N ASN A 10 14.44 49.35 1.85
CA ASN A 10 15.53 49.44 2.81
C ASN A 10 15.59 48.24 3.79
N LYS A 11 14.76 47.21 3.59
CA LYS A 11 14.66 46.01 4.45
C LYS A 11 14.36 46.33 5.93
N ILE A 12 13.69 47.45 6.21
CA ILE A 12 13.37 47.91 7.57
C ILE A 12 12.45 46.88 8.25
N ARG A 13 12.81 46.42 9.44
CA ARG A 13 12.06 45.40 10.20
C ARG A 13 11.20 45.96 11.33
N GLU A 14 11.62 47.08 11.92
CA GLU A 14 10.90 47.77 12.99
C GLU A 14 11.14 49.28 12.86
N ILE A 15 10.18 50.08 13.31
CA ILE A 15 10.31 51.53 13.50
C ILE A 15 10.03 51.81 14.97
N GLN A 16 10.95 52.47 15.66
CA GLN A 16 10.77 52.79 17.07
C GLN A 16 9.78 53.96 17.25
N PRO A 17 8.89 53.94 18.26
CA PRO A 17 8.04 55.07 18.59
C PRO A 17 8.82 56.38 18.73
N GLY A 18 8.30 57.48 18.18
CA GLY A 18 8.94 58.78 18.20
C GLY A 18 10.02 59.03 17.13
N THR A 19 10.32 58.05 16.25
CA THR A 19 11.29 58.21 15.14
C THR A 19 11.03 59.47 14.30
N PHE A 20 9.76 59.84 14.12
CA PHE A 20 9.37 60.98 13.28
C PHE A 20 9.04 62.27 14.05
N LYS A 21 9.26 62.33 15.37
CA LYS A 21 8.78 63.40 16.27
C LYS A 21 9.17 64.82 15.83
N ASN A 22 10.33 64.99 15.18
CA ASN A 22 10.86 66.28 14.72
C ASN A 22 10.57 66.59 13.24
N HIS A 23 9.93 65.70 12.50
CA HIS A 23 9.74 65.80 11.04
C HIS A 23 8.37 66.37 10.66
N ARG A 24 7.98 67.48 11.30
CA ARG A 24 6.62 68.04 11.21
C ARG A 24 6.22 68.53 9.82
N SER A 25 7.17 68.77 8.92
CA SER A 25 6.94 69.28 7.55
C SER A 25 6.66 68.19 6.51
N LEU A 26 6.80 66.90 6.87
CA LEU A 26 6.58 65.79 5.94
C LEU A 26 5.15 65.74 5.43
N ILE A 27 5.00 65.69 4.11
CA ILE A 27 3.72 65.59 3.40
C ILE A 27 3.47 64.16 2.95
N SER A 28 4.50 63.42 2.55
CA SER A 28 4.36 62.01 2.16
C SER A 28 5.49 61.16 2.73
N LEU A 29 5.15 59.95 3.19
CA LEU A 29 6.08 58.99 3.75
C LEU A 29 5.92 57.64 3.05
N LEU A 30 6.99 57.17 2.44
CA LEU A 30 7.01 55.94 1.67
C LEU A 30 7.80 54.87 2.44
N LEU A 31 7.10 53.89 3.01
CA LEU A 31 7.64 52.79 3.81
C LEU A 31 7.36 51.41 3.19
N ASN A 32 6.86 51.37 1.96
CA ASN A 32 6.51 50.15 1.25
C ASN A 32 7.73 49.36 0.74
N ASN A 33 7.56 48.05 0.50
CA ASN A 33 8.65 47.11 0.14
C ASN A 33 9.76 47.02 1.21
N ASN A 34 9.37 46.88 2.47
CA ASN A 34 10.26 46.60 3.60
C ASN A 34 9.88 45.27 4.27
N LEU A 35 10.33 45.03 5.51
CA LEU A 35 10.11 43.80 6.27
C LEU A 35 9.39 44.06 7.60
N LEU A 36 8.60 45.14 7.69
CA LEU A 36 7.89 45.53 8.90
C LEU A 36 6.85 44.46 9.26
N THR A 37 6.83 44.01 10.51
CA THR A 37 5.89 42.98 11.01
C THR A 37 4.82 43.53 11.97
N THR A 38 5.09 44.65 12.62
CA THR A 38 4.19 45.34 13.56
C THR A 38 4.42 46.84 13.49
N LEU A 39 3.39 47.63 13.83
CA LEU A 39 3.49 49.08 14.02
C LEU A 39 2.85 49.45 15.36
N LYS A 40 3.68 49.96 16.26
CA LYS A 40 3.30 50.29 17.65
C LYS A 40 2.70 51.70 17.75
N ASP A 41 1.89 51.94 18.78
CA ASP A 41 1.47 53.31 19.14
C ASP A 41 2.69 54.25 19.28
N GLY A 42 2.52 55.50 18.86
CA GLY A 42 3.58 56.51 18.83
C GLY A 42 4.59 56.39 17.66
N THR A 43 4.45 55.41 16.76
CA THR A 43 5.36 55.26 15.58
C THR A 43 5.38 56.51 14.71
N PHE A 44 4.21 57.12 14.45
CA PHE A 44 4.05 58.26 13.54
C PHE A 44 3.93 59.62 14.25
N ASP A 45 4.30 59.68 15.54
CA ASP A 45 4.23 60.91 16.32
C ASP A 45 5.01 62.06 15.66
N GLY A 46 4.40 63.25 15.68
CA GLY A 46 4.97 64.47 15.12
C GLY A 46 4.66 64.71 13.63
N LEU A 47 4.08 63.73 12.93
CA LEU A 47 3.75 63.84 11.49
C LEU A 47 2.40 64.53 11.21
N ASN A 48 2.13 65.66 11.87
CA ASN A 48 0.83 66.32 11.85
C ASN A 48 0.44 66.93 10.48
N HIS A 49 1.39 67.04 9.54
CA HIS A 49 1.17 67.53 8.17
C HIS A 49 1.11 66.42 7.11
N LEU A 50 1.27 65.16 7.52
CA LEU A 50 1.34 64.04 6.60
C LEU A 50 0.00 63.84 5.88
N GLN A 51 0.06 63.80 4.56
CA GLN A 51 -1.08 63.58 3.66
C GLN A 51 -1.06 62.18 3.05
N ASN A 52 0.11 61.59 2.78
CA ASN A 52 0.21 60.27 2.13
C ASN A 52 1.13 59.33 2.90
N LEU A 53 0.63 58.14 3.24
CA LEU A 53 1.39 57.10 3.92
C LEU A 53 1.31 55.77 3.15
N PHE A 54 2.48 55.26 2.74
CA PHE A 54 2.59 54.04 1.96
C PHE A 54 3.27 52.93 2.76
N LEU A 55 2.52 51.91 3.17
CA LEU A 55 2.97 50.77 4.00
C LEU A 55 2.81 49.40 3.31
N TYR A 56 2.40 49.39 2.04
CA TYR A 56 2.12 48.18 1.28
C TYR A 56 3.36 47.31 0.99
N LYS A 57 3.20 46.02 0.69
CA LYS A 57 4.31 45.07 0.45
C LYS A 57 5.30 45.03 1.62
N ASN A 58 4.78 44.91 2.84
CA ASN A 58 5.54 44.60 4.04
C ASN A 58 5.10 43.20 4.56
N ARG A 59 5.31 42.90 5.84
CA ARG A 59 4.84 41.67 6.52
C ARG A 59 4.00 41.99 7.75
N ILE A 60 3.28 43.11 7.75
CA ILE A 60 2.60 43.64 8.94
C ILE A 60 1.44 42.72 9.29
N LYS A 61 1.45 42.17 10.50
CA LYS A 61 0.42 41.26 11.03
C LYS A 61 -0.55 41.95 11.99
N HIS A 62 -0.06 42.95 12.73
CA HIS A 62 -0.82 43.66 13.76
C HIS A 62 -0.56 45.17 13.67
N LEU A 63 -1.64 45.95 13.78
CA LEU A 63 -1.64 47.39 14.01
C LEU A 63 -2.18 47.67 15.42
N ASP A 64 -1.48 48.48 16.22
CA ASP A 64 -2.03 48.94 17.50
C ASP A 64 -3.23 49.87 17.25
N ALA A 65 -4.23 49.84 18.13
CA ALA A 65 -5.49 50.60 17.99
C ALA A 65 -5.31 52.13 17.86
N ASN A 66 -4.18 52.69 18.31
CA ASN A 66 -3.89 54.12 18.25
C ASN A 66 -2.73 54.49 17.31
N VAL A 67 -2.24 53.56 16.49
CA VAL A 67 -1.01 53.75 15.69
C VAL A 67 -1.04 54.98 14.76
N PHE A 68 -2.22 55.39 14.25
CA PHE A 68 -2.38 56.55 13.37
C PHE A 68 -2.88 57.81 14.10
N ARG A 69 -2.89 57.80 15.43
CA ARG A 69 -3.36 58.91 16.25
C ARG A 69 -2.62 60.20 15.91
N GLY A 70 -3.36 61.30 15.78
CA GLY A 70 -2.79 62.63 15.53
C GLY A 70 -2.53 62.97 14.06
N LEU A 71 -2.67 62.01 13.13
CA LEU A 71 -2.50 62.23 11.68
C LEU A 71 -3.72 62.91 11.03
N LYS A 72 -4.13 64.07 11.56
CA LYS A 72 -5.38 64.76 11.19
C LYS A 72 -5.45 65.19 9.71
N ARG A 73 -4.31 65.31 9.03
CA ARG A 73 -4.19 65.71 7.61
C ARG A 73 -3.98 64.52 6.66
N LEU A 74 -3.99 63.28 7.15
CA LEU A 74 -3.75 62.11 6.31
C LEU A 74 -4.91 61.93 5.33
N GLU A 75 -4.60 62.00 4.04
CA GLU A 75 -5.54 61.85 2.93
C GLU A 75 -5.51 60.44 2.34
N LYS A 76 -4.33 59.81 2.26
CA LYS A 76 -4.16 58.50 1.60
C LYS A 76 -3.33 57.54 2.46
N LEU A 77 -3.91 56.38 2.74
CA LEU A 77 -3.27 55.30 3.49
C LEU A 77 -3.29 53.99 2.70
N TYR A 78 -2.10 53.44 2.43
CA TYR A 78 -1.93 52.22 1.65
C TYR A 78 -1.30 51.09 2.49
N LEU A 79 -2.11 50.08 2.84
CA LEU A 79 -1.74 48.93 3.69
C LEU A 79 -1.86 47.56 2.98
N HIS A 80 -2.24 47.54 1.70
CA HIS A 80 -2.39 46.33 0.90
C HIS A 80 -1.12 45.47 0.75
N ASN A 81 -1.24 44.19 0.40
CA ASN A 81 -0.10 43.24 0.32
C ASN A 81 0.68 43.15 1.65
N ASN A 82 -0.02 42.90 2.74
CA ASN A 82 0.54 42.64 4.08
C ASN A 82 -0.08 41.35 4.64
N GLU A 83 0.08 41.08 5.94
CA GLU A 83 -0.40 39.87 6.60
C GLU A 83 -1.41 40.17 7.72
N LEU A 84 -2.17 41.28 7.62
CA LEU A 84 -3.13 41.68 8.65
C LEU A 84 -4.28 40.67 8.77
N GLU A 85 -4.53 40.14 9.97
CA GLU A 85 -5.59 39.14 10.22
C GLU A 85 -6.87 39.75 10.83
N GLN A 86 -6.74 40.89 11.53
CA GLN A 86 -7.85 41.62 12.14
C GLN A 86 -7.60 43.14 12.12
N ILE A 87 -8.66 43.92 12.32
CA ILE A 87 -8.62 45.36 12.56
C ILE A 87 -9.15 45.58 13.97
N GLU A 88 -8.34 46.18 14.84
CA GLU A 88 -8.80 46.57 16.18
C GLU A 88 -9.79 47.73 16.07
N PRO A 89 -10.81 47.80 16.96
CA PRO A 89 -11.67 48.98 17.08
C PRO A 89 -10.83 50.26 17.19
N GLU A 90 -11.30 51.35 16.60
CA GLU A 90 -10.66 52.67 16.66
C GLU A 90 -9.34 52.84 15.89
N THR A 91 -8.75 51.79 15.30
CA THR A 91 -7.49 51.85 14.52
C THR A 91 -7.43 53.01 13.51
N PHE A 92 -8.55 53.26 12.82
CA PHE A 92 -8.68 54.33 11.82
C PHE A 92 -9.55 55.50 12.31
N SER A 93 -9.96 55.51 13.57
CA SER A 93 -10.82 56.56 14.12
C SER A 93 -10.15 57.93 14.06
N ASN A 94 -10.95 58.99 13.97
CA ASN A 94 -10.49 60.38 14.08
C ASN A 94 -9.44 60.79 13.02
N LEU A 95 -9.54 60.25 11.80
CA LEU A 95 -8.76 60.68 10.62
C LEU A 95 -9.65 61.53 9.67
N PRO A 96 -9.95 62.81 10.00
CA PRO A 96 -10.97 63.60 9.31
C PRO A 96 -10.63 63.98 7.87
N SER A 97 -9.37 63.80 7.44
CA SER A 97 -8.93 64.11 6.09
C SER A 97 -8.84 62.88 5.18
N LEU A 98 -9.04 61.67 5.72
CA LEU A 98 -8.76 60.43 5.00
C LEU A 98 -9.76 60.23 3.86
N ASP A 99 -9.25 60.28 2.64
CA ASP A 99 -9.98 60.13 1.38
C ASP A 99 -9.86 58.70 0.82
N ARG A 100 -8.70 58.07 1.02
CA ARG A 100 -8.38 56.76 0.41
C ARG A 100 -7.73 55.80 1.38
N LEU A 101 -8.34 54.63 1.54
CA LEU A 101 -7.83 53.53 2.36
C LEU A 101 -7.75 52.23 1.56
N HIS A 102 -6.54 51.68 1.40
CA HIS A 102 -6.31 50.43 0.65
C HIS A 102 -5.81 49.32 1.58
N LEU A 103 -6.63 48.29 1.77
CA LEU A 103 -6.39 47.13 2.64
C LEU A 103 -6.45 45.77 1.90
N PHE A 104 -6.61 45.77 0.58
CA PHE A 104 -6.71 44.55 -0.23
C PHE A 104 -5.47 43.64 -0.15
N ASN A 105 -5.62 42.35 -0.44
CA ASN A 105 -4.54 41.35 -0.35
C ASN A 105 -3.85 41.33 1.04
N ASN A 106 -4.67 41.17 2.07
CA ASN A 106 -4.28 40.89 3.45
C ASN A 106 -4.98 39.57 3.88
N ARG A 107 -5.10 39.29 5.18
CA ARG A 107 -5.74 38.09 5.73
C ARG A 107 -6.92 38.42 6.65
N ILE A 108 -7.53 39.59 6.48
CA ILE A 108 -8.55 40.11 7.40
C ILE A 108 -9.81 39.24 7.32
N LYS A 109 -10.26 38.69 8.45
CA LYS A 109 -11.44 37.83 8.53
C LYS A 109 -12.70 38.56 8.95
N HIS A 110 -12.61 39.37 10.01
CA HIS A 110 -13.73 40.11 10.58
C HIS A 110 -13.38 41.59 10.65
N ILE A 111 -14.38 42.44 10.40
CA ILE A 111 -14.27 43.89 10.51
C ILE A 111 -15.33 44.33 11.53
N PRO A 112 -14.93 44.77 12.74
CA PRO A 112 -15.86 45.25 13.75
C PRO A 112 -16.71 46.41 13.23
N LYS A 113 -18.01 46.42 13.57
CA LYS A 113 -18.89 47.57 13.32
C LYS A 113 -18.26 48.83 13.95
N GLY A 114 -18.20 49.91 13.17
CA GLY A 114 -17.56 51.15 13.59
C GLY A 114 -16.09 51.32 13.22
N SER A 115 -15.43 50.30 12.62
CA SER A 115 -14.02 50.40 12.20
C SER A 115 -13.72 51.54 11.20
N PHE A 116 -14.74 52.00 10.47
CA PHE A 116 -14.65 53.09 9.50
C PHE A 116 -15.60 54.26 9.82
N GLU A 117 -16.19 54.28 11.02
CA GLU A 117 -17.01 55.41 11.47
C GLU A 117 -16.15 56.66 11.69
N ASN A 118 -16.76 57.84 11.52
CA ASN A 118 -16.09 59.14 11.67
C ASN A 118 -14.94 59.42 10.66
N LEU A 119 -15.06 58.91 9.43
CA LEU A 119 -14.19 59.21 8.29
C LEU A 119 -14.94 60.05 7.22
N PRO A 120 -15.23 61.35 7.47
CA PRO A 120 -16.17 62.15 6.68
C PRO A 120 -15.74 62.44 5.24
N LYS A 121 -14.47 62.20 4.89
CA LYS A 121 -13.93 62.43 3.54
C LYS A 121 -13.64 61.15 2.77
N LEU A 122 -13.90 59.96 3.33
CA LEU A 122 -13.53 58.71 2.70
C LEU A 122 -14.33 58.52 1.41
N THR A 123 -13.66 58.54 0.25
CA THR A 123 -14.30 58.29 -1.05
C THR A 123 -13.88 56.96 -1.65
N ARG A 124 -12.82 56.30 -1.15
CA ARG A 124 -12.32 55.04 -1.71
C ARG A 124 -11.82 54.07 -0.65
N LEU A 125 -12.43 52.89 -0.59
CA LEU A 125 -12.09 51.80 0.33
C LEU A 125 -11.89 50.49 -0.45
N ARG A 126 -10.71 49.88 -0.36
CA ARG A 126 -10.38 48.60 -1.05
C ARG A 126 -10.09 47.51 -0.03
N LEU A 127 -10.93 46.48 0.04
CA LEU A 127 -10.87 45.35 0.99
C LEU A 127 -10.89 43.97 0.28
N ASP A 128 -10.93 43.92 -1.04
CA ASP A 128 -10.91 42.69 -1.84
C ASP A 128 -9.67 41.82 -1.58
N HIS A 129 -9.76 40.52 -1.89
CA HIS A 129 -8.67 39.56 -1.66
C HIS A 129 -8.22 39.48 -0.20
N ASN A 130 -9.16 39.63 0.75
CA ASN A 130 -8.98 39.31 2.17
C ASN A 130 -9.66 37.97 2.49
N ALA A 131 -9.63 37.57 3.77
CA ALA A 131 -10.27 36.35 4.25
C ALA A 131 -11.67 36.61 4.84
N LEU A 132 -12.40 37.60 4.31
CA LEU A 132 -13.64 38.11 4.90
C LEU A 132 -14.69 37.01 5.09
N VAL A 133 -15.21 36.91 6.31
CA VAL A 133 -16.39 36.12 6.64
C VAL A 133 -17.61 37.00 6.41
N CYS A 134 -18.41 36.62 5.43
CA CYS A 134 -19.63 37.29 5.02
C CYS A 134 -20.83 36.65 5.72
N ASP A 135 -21.05 37.12 6.93
CA ASP A 135 -22.19 36.78 7.78
C ASP A 135 -22.96 38.08 8.13
N CYS A 136 -23.94 37.94 9.02
CA CYS A 136 -24.78 39.07 9.47
C CYS A 136 -23.99 40.22 10.11
N GLN A 137 -22.75 39.99 10.57
CA GLN A 137 -21.94 41.00 11.24
C GLN A 137 -21.35 42.03 10.28
N ILE A 138 -21.34 41.78 8.96
CA ILE A 138 -20.80 42.71 7.95
C ILE A 138 -21.88 43.37 7.07
N VAL A 139 -23.16 43.16 7.37
CA VAL A 139 -24.29 43.80 6.64
C VAL A 139 -24.17 45.33 6.64
N TRP A 140 -23.72 45.90 7.77
CA TRP A 140 -23.47 47.35 7.86
C TRP A 140 -22.40 47.82 6.85
N LEU A 141 -21.38 46.99 6.60
CA LEU A 141 -20.31 47.29 5.66
C LEU A 141 -20.81 47.16 4.23
N ALA A 142 -21.61 46.13 3.93
CA ALA A 142 -22.27 45.97 2.64
C ALA A 142 -23.12 47.20 2.30
N LYS A 143 -23.95 47.66 3.26
CA LYS A 143 -24.75 48.89 3.12
C LYS A 143 -23.88 50.14 2.91
N MET A 144 -22.86 50.33 3.75
CA MET A 144 -21.93 51.47 3.65
C MET A 144 -21.23 51.54 2.28
N LEU A 145 -20.87 50.39 1.70
CA LEU A 145 -20.23 50.34 0.38
C LEU A 145 -21.22 50.49 -0.79
N THR A 146 -22.52 50.29 -0.54
CA THR A 146 -23.58 50.36 -1.54
C THR A 146 -24.16 51.77 -1.69
N ASP A 147 -24.13 52.59 -0.63
CA ASP A 147 -24.75 53.92 -0.56
C ASP A 147 -24.12 55.01 -1.49
N ASN A 148 -23.41 54.64 -2.57
CA ASN A 148 -22.84 55.49 -3.65
C ASN A 148 -21.92 56.65 -3.22
N THR A 149 -21.62 56.79 -1.94
CA THR A 149 -20.72 57.82 -1.39
C THR A 149 -19.25 57.37 -1.35
N ILE A 150 -19.01 56.06 -1.37
CA ILE A 150 -17.67 55.45 -1.30
C ILE A 150 -17.50 54.46 -2.45
N HIS A 151 -16.46 54.63 -3.26
CA HIS A 151 -16.04 53.65 -4.25
C HIS A 151 -15.35 52.45 -3.55
N GLY A 152 -16.16 51.52 -3.07
CA GLY A 152 -15.80 50.33 -2.31
C GLY A 152 -15.47 49.09 -3.14
N SER A 153 -14.66 48.17 -2.61
CA SER A 153 -14.64 46.77 -3.05
C SER A 153 -14.33 45.83 -1.88
N ALA A 154 -15.09 44.76 -1.73
CA ALA A 154 -14.90 43.75 -0.70
C ALA A 154 -15.54 42.44 -1.19
N ASN A 155 -14.80 41.33 -1.11
CA ASN A 155 -15.27 40.03 -1.59
C ASN A 155 -15.21 39.02 -0.47
N CYS A 156 -16.20 38.14 -0.41
CA CYS A 156 -16.28 37.11 0.60
C CYS A 156 -15.25 36.01 0.35
N LYS A 157 -14.62 35.54 1.43
CA LYS A 157 -13.84 34.30 1.45
C LYS A 157 -14.64 33.16 2.07
N TYR A 158 -15.48 33.50 3.04
CA TYR A 158 -16.37 32.59 3.74
C TYR A 158 -17.76 33.24 3.86
N PRO A 159 -18.84 32.46 4.02
CA PRO A 159 -18.87 31.02 3.85
C PRO A 159 -18.69 30.63 2.37
N SER A 160 -18.50 29.34 2.07
CA SER A 160 -18.15 28.84 0.73
C SER A 160 -19.11 29.29 -0.37
N GLU A 161 -20.39 29.44 -0.03
CA GLU A 161 -21.49 29.80 -0.92
C GLU A 161 -21.43 31.26 -1.35
N MET A 162 -20.69 32.08 -0.60
CA MET A 162 -20.42 33.48 -0.91
C MET A 162 -19.03 33.69 -1.52
N TYR A 163 -18.20 32.65 -1.67
CA TYR A 163 -16.82 32.77 -2.11
C TYR A 163 -16.66 33.63 -3.38
N GLY A 164 -15.81 34.64 -3.30
CA GLY A 164 -15.50 35.55 -4.40
C GLY A 164 -16.60 36.58 -4.72
N LYS A 165 -17.82 36.44 -4.17
CA LYS A 165 -18.91 37.40 -4.37
C LYS A 165 -18.57 38.73 -3.71
N SER A 166 -18.89 39.81 -4.41
CA SER A 166 -18.78 41.18 -3.89
C SER A 166 -19.91 41.46 -2.91
N ILE A 167 -19.61 42.00 -1.73
CA ILE A 167 -20.65 42.45 -0.78
C ILE A 167 -21.29 43.78 -1.16
N VAL A 168 -20.72 44.49 -2.14
CA VAL A 168 -21.31 45.72 -2.68
C VAL A 168 -22.60 45.37 -3.39
N GLY A 169 -23.71 45.93 -2.92
CA GLY A 169 -25.07 45.67 -3.42
C GLY A 169 -25.81 44.54 -2.72
N MET A 170 -25.21 43.88 -1.72
CA MET A 170 -25.90 42.84 -0.93
C MET A 170 -26.72 43.42 0.21
N ASP A 171 -27.86 42.81 0.49
CA ASP A 171 -28.73 43.12 1.62
C ASP A 171 -28.71 42.04 2.71
N ALA A 172 -29.40 42.25 3.83
CA ALA A 172 -29.38 41.33 4.97
C ALA A 172 -29.88 39.91 4.65
N GLN A 173 -30.72 39.75 3.63
CA GLN A 173 -31.27 38.44 3.23
C GLN A 173 -30.21 37.63 2.48
N ASP A 174 -29.32 38.30 1.75
CA ASP A 174 -28.17 37.68 1.07
C ASP A 174 -27.15 37.06 2.05
N PHE A 175 -27.15 37.51 3.30
CA PHE A 175 -26.33 36.94 4.39
C PHE A 175 -27.08 35.90 5.24
N HIS A 176 -28.30 35.52 4.84
CA HIS A 176 -29.13 34.51 5.52
C HIS A 176 -29.43 34.81 7.01
N CYS A 177 -29.64 36.08 7.37
CA CYS A 177 -29.95 36.47 8.75
C CYS A 177 -31.37 36.05 9.17
N SER A 178 -31.49 35.29 10.26
CA SER A 178 -32.77 34.77 10.78
C SER A 178 -33.33 35.62 11.93
N SER A 179 -34.66 35.56 12.16
CA SER A 179 -35.37 36.29 13.22
C SER A 179 -34.97 35.84 14.63
N LEU A 180 -35.08 36.74 15.63
CA LEU A 180 -34.70 36.44 17.01
C LEU A 180 -35.62 35.38 17.64
N GLU A 181 -35.04 34.30 18.16
CA GLU A 181 -35.78 33.23 18.83
C GLU A 181 -34.98 32.67 20.02
N ILE A 182 -35.57 32.64 21.22
CA ILE A 182 -35.01 31.96 22.39
C ILE A 182 -35.47 30.51 22.35
N VAL A 183 -34.56 29.62 21.97
CA VAL A 183 -34.80 28.17 21.85
C VAL A 183 -34.79 27.47 23.21
N GLU A 184 -34.11 28.02 24.21
CA GLU A 184 -34.09 27.46 25.57
C GLU A 184 -33.98 28.58 26.61
N GLY A 185 -34.96 28.64 27.54
CA GLY A 185 -34.96 29.60 28.65
C GLY A 185 -34.48 28.99 29.97
N PRO A 186 -34.24 29.82 31.01
CA PRO A 186 -33.81 29.34 32.32
C PRO A 186 -34.85 28.43 32.98
N SER A 187 -34.40 27.63 33.95
CA SER A 187 -35.24 26.74 34.77
C SER A 187 -35.05 27.02 36.25
N ASP A 188 -36.06 26.69 37.07
CA ASP A 188 -36.06 26.97 38.51
C ASP A 188 -34.89 26.30 39.24
N VAL A 189 -34.32 26.99 40.23
CA VAL A 189 -33.15 26.52 41.00
C VAL A 189 -33.39 26.68 42.49
N GLN A 190 -33.14 25.62 43.25
CA GLN A 190 -32.99 25.66 44.70
C GLN A 190 -31.51 25.49 45.04
N ILE A 191 -30.95 26.38 45.85
CA ILE A 191 -29.52 26.37 46.21
C ILE A 191 -29.33 26.67 47.69
N SER A 192 -28.35 26.07 48.34
CA SER A 192 -28.03 26.39 49.73
C SER A 192 -27.33 27.75 49.87
N TRP A 193 -27.47 28.38 51.05
CA TRP A 193 -26.76 29.61 51.38
C TRP A 193 -25.23 29.48 51.13
N GLY A 194 -24.64 30.48 50.46
CA GLY A 194 -23.24 30.50 50.05
C GLY A 194 -22.93 29.70 48.77
N GLY A 195 -23.92 29.01 48.18
CA GLY A 195 -23.77 28.25 46.95
C GLY A 195 -23.58 29.11 45.69
N THR A 196 -23.55 28.44 44.54
CA THR A 196 -23.48 29.11 43.23
C THR A 196 -24.62 28.63 42.34
N ALA A 197 -25.48 29.56 41.92
CA ALA A 197 -26.58 29.28 41.00
C ALA A 197 -26.15 29.54 39.54
N ILE A 198 -26.66 28.75 38.60
CA ILE A 198 -26.34 28.85 37.17
C ILE A 198 -27.66 28.83 36.38
N PHE A 199 -27.88 29.86 35.57
CA PHE A 199 -29.01 29.96 34.65
C PHE A 199 -28.50 29.99 33.21
N THR A 200 -29.03 29.08 32.39
CA THR A 200 -28.70 28.97 30.97
C THR A 200 -29.79 29.58 30.11
N CYS A 201 -29.40 30.20 29.01
CA CYS A 201 -30.30 30.72 27.99
C CYS A 201 -29.67 30.47 26.62
N LYS A 202 -30.45 29.93 25.67
CA LYS A 202 -30.00 29.70 24.30
C LYS A 202 -30.89 30.42 23.32
N VAL A 203 -30.24 31.11 22.40
CA VAL A 203 -30.85 31.79 21.26
C VAL A 203 -30.52 31.02 19.99
N LYS A 204 -31.41 31.06 19.01
CA LYS A 204 -31.30 30.32 17.76
C LYS A 204 -30.11 30.79 16.92
N ASP A 205 -29.83 32.09 16.95
CA ASP A 205 -28.61 32.68 16.40
C ASP A 205 -27.63 32.97 17.55
N PRO A 206 -26.53 32.20 17.69
CA PRO A 206 -25.56 32.36 18.75
C PRO A 206 -24.74 33.66 18.66
N SER A 207 -24.86 34.43 17.57
CA SER A 207 -24.20 35.74 17.42
C SER A 207 -24.97 36.89 18.08
N VAL A 208 -26.18 36.63 18.59
CA VAL A 208 -27.03 37.60 19.28
C VAL A 208 -26.61 37.76 20.74
N ALA A 209 -26.51 39.01 21.21
CA ALA A 209 -26.22 39.31 22.60
C ALA A 209 -27.39 38.95 23.53
N ILE A 210 -27.10 38.17 24.57
CA ILE A 210 -28.04 37.80 25.64
C ILE A 210 -27.83 38.71 26.86
N PHE A 211 -28.93 39.24 27.37
CA PHE A 211 -29.02 40.01 28.59
C PHE A 211 -29.84 39.26 29.64
N TRP A 212 -29.62 39.56 30.92
CA TRP A 212 -30.33 38.91 32.02
C TRP A 212 -31.05 39.92 32.89
N MET A 213 -32.24 39.55 33.35
CA MET A 213 -33.02 40.37 34.26
C MET A 213 -33.33 39.59 35.54
N LYS A 214 -33.36 40.31 36.66
CA LYS A 214 -33.86 39.83 37.95
C LYS A 214 -35.05 40.69 38.35
N ASP A 215 -36.20 40.07 38.57
CA ASP A 215 -37.44 40.75 39.01
C ASP A 215 -37.73 42.01 38.17
N ASP A 216 -37.77 41.83 36.83
CA ASP A 216 -38.00 42.87 35.81
C ASP A 216 -36.93 43.97 35.72
N ARG A 217 -35.78 43.82 36.38
CA ARG A 217 -34.65 44.77 36.30
C ARG A 217 -33.45 44.17 35.61
N MET A 218 -32.88 44.92 34.67
CA MET A 218 -31.67 44.52 33.95
C MET A 218 -30.51 44.31 34.93
N LEU A 219 -29.97 43.10 34.98
CA LEU A 219 -28.77 42.79 35.74
C LEU A 219 -27.55 43.37 35.02
N LYS A 220 -26.64 43.97 35.79
CA LYS A 220 -25.34 44.44 35.30
C LYS A 220 -24.27 43.48 35.82
N PRO A 221 -23.70 42.62 34.96
CA PRO A 221 -22.62 41.72 35.37
C PRO A 221 -21.43 42.52 35.93
N ASP A 222 -20.91 42.10 37.07
CA ASP A 222 -19.78 42.74 37.76
C ASP A 222 -18.52 41.84 37.81
N ASN A 223 -18.62 40.63 37.23
CA ASN A 223 -17.59 39.58 37.24
C ASN A 223 -17.13 39.14 38.64
N LYS A 224 -17.86 39.50 39.70
CA LYS A 224 -17.60 39.07 41.09
C LYS A 224 -18.74 38.26 41.67
N LYS A 225 -19.96 38.78 41.59
CA LYS A 225 -21.18 38.11 42.08
C LYS A 225 -22.02 37.61 40.93
N TYR A 226 -22.29 38.47 39.94
CA TYR A 226 -23.01 38.12 38.72
C TYR A 226 -22.01 38.02 37.57
N LYS A 227 -21.73 36.79 37.13
CA LYS A 227 -20.78 36.51 36.06
C LYS A 227 -21.52 36.01 34.83
N LEU A 228 -21.37 36.71 33.72
CA LEU A 228 -21.91 36.30 32.43
C LEU A 228 -20.81 35.59 31.64
N MET A 229 -21.08 34.38 31.18
CA MET A 229 -20.15 33.58 30.39
C MET A 229 -20.29 33.92 28.90
N GLU A 230 -19.26 33.62 28.09
CA GLU A 230 -19.25 33.93 26.64
C GLU A 230 -20.42 33.31 25.86
N ASN A 231 -20.99 32.20 26.35
CA ASN A 231 -22.13 31.52 25.75
C ASN A 231 -23.50 32.06 26.24
N GLY A 232 -23.55 33.17 26.96
CA GLY A 232 -24.78 33.78 27.48
C GLY A 232 -25.30 33.21 28.80
N THR A 233 -24.58 32.29 29.45
CA THR A 233 -24.97 31.70 30.74
C THR A 233 -24.69 32.66 31.91
N LEU A 234 -25.67 32.86 32.80
CA LEU A 234 -25.54 33.64 34.03
C LEU A 234 -25.12 32.74 35.20
N MET A 235 -24.04 33.11 35.89
CA MET A 235 -23.56 32.46 37.11
C MET A 235 -23.63 33.45 38.28
N ILE A 236 -24.29 33.05 39.37
CA ILE A 236 -24.49 33.86 40.57
C ILE A 236 -23.72 33.19 41.72
N GLN A 237 -22.65 33.81 42.18
CA GLN A 237 -21.74 33.24 43.19
C GLN A 237 -22.06 33.76 44.59
N ASN A 238 -21.78 32.94 45.61
CA ASN A 238 -22.01 33.26 47.04
C ASN A 238 -23.46 33.69 47.31
N THR A 239 -24.41 32.84 46.94
CA THR A 239 -25.83 33.14 46.96
C THR A 239 -26.34 33.35 48.39
N ILE A 240 -27.03 34.47 48.62
CA ILE A 240 -27.65 34.83 49.90
C ILE A 240 -29.16 35.03 49.71
N GLU A 241 -29.92 35.16 50.80
CA GLU A 241 -31.38 35.31 50.77
C GLU A 241 -31.88 36.43 49.82
N THR A 242 -31.13 37.53 49.68
CA THR A 242 -31.51 38.62 48.76
C THR A 242 -31.33 38.29 47.27
N ASP A 243 -30.73 37.14 46.94
CA ASP A 243 -30.60 36.65 45.56
C ASP A 243 -31.83 35.85 45.11
N ASP A 244 -32.75 35.52 46.03
CA ASP A 244 -34.07 35.00 45.70
C ASP A 244 -34.79 35.96 44.74
N GLY A 245 -35.52 35.38 43.79
CA GLY A 245 -36.25 36.13 42.78
C GLY A 245 -36.44 35.36 41.49
N TYR A 246 -36.98 36.05 40.50
CA TYR A 246 -37.25 35.53 39.17
C TYR A 246 -36.21 36.02 38.17
N TYR A 247 -35.60 35.08 37.45
CA TYR A 247 -34.55 35.35 36.47
C TYR A 247 -35.05 35.03 35.07
N GLU A 248 -34.98 36.01 34.18
CA GLU A 248 -35.33 35.88 32.76
C GLU A 248 -34.15 36.31 31.88
N CYS A 249 -34.00 35.67 30.72
CA CYS A 249 -33.03 36.11 29.71
C CYS A 249 -33.73 36.84 28.57
N MET A 250 -33.00 37.75 27.94
CA MET A 250 -33.49 38.62 26.88
C MET A 250 -32.49 38.66 25.74
N ALA A 251 -32.94 38.33 24.53
CA ALA A 251 -32.18 38.38 23.30
C ALA A 251 -32.53 39.67 22.54
N LYS A 252 -31.51 40.42 22.09
CA LYS A 252 -31.73 41.70 21.40
C LYS A 252 -30.79 41.89 20.22
N ASN A 253 -31.33 42.30 19.08
CA ASN A 253 -30.59 42.74 17.91
C ASN A 253 -30.95 44.21 17.58
N SER A 254 -30.57 44.72 16.40
CA SER A 254 -30.84 46.11 16.00
C SER A 254 -32.31 46.45 15.83
N ASP A 255 -33.18 45.47 15.59
CA ASP A 255 -34.54 45.68 15.09
C ASP A 255 -35.62 44.94 15.93
N GLU A 256 -35.24 44.04 16.84
CA GLU A 256 -36.15 43.20 17.61
C GLU A 256 -35.57 42.81 19.01
N GLU A 257 -36.45 42.54 19.97
CA GLU A 257 -36.15 42.14 21.34
C GLU A 257 -37.12 41.02 21.79
N VAL A 258 -36.59 39.90 22.29
CA VAL A 258 -37.36 38.72 22.73
C VAL A 258 -36.92 38.30 24.13
N LYS A 259 -37.88 37.99 25.02
CA LYS A 259 -37.63 37.55 26.41
C LYS A 259 -38.06 36.10 26.64
N SER A 260 -37.36 35.40 27.53
CA SER A 260 -37.74 34.06 27.97
C SER A 260 -38.84 34.09 29.03
N ARG A 261 -39.41 32.92 29.35
CA ARG A 261 -40.13 32.73 30.61
C ARG A 261 -39.19 32.95 31.82
N PRO A 262 -39.68 33.49 32.94
CA PRO A 262 -38.89 33.63 34.15
C PRO A 262 -38.71 32.30 34.88
N ALA A 263 -37.55 32.11 35.50
CA ALA A 263 -37.21 30.98 36.36
C ALA A 263 -37.05 31.45 37.81
N ARG A 264 -37.60 30.70 38.76
CA ARG A 264 -37.56 31.02 40.19
C ARG A 264 -36.28 30.49 40.84
N MET A 265 -35.59 31.36 41.56
CA MET A 265 -34.50 31.00 42.46
C MET A 265 -34.96 31.01 43.91
N VAL A 266 -34.61 29.98 44.68
CA VAL A 266 -34.82 29.91 46.14
C VAL A 266 -33.53 29.51 46.85
N VAL A 267 -33.05 30.35 47.77
CA VAL A 267 -31.88 30.08 48.60
C VAL A 267 -32.31 29.45 49.92
N LEU A 268 -31.95 28.17 50.13
CA LEU A 268 -32.25 27.41 51.33
C LEU A 268 -31.30 27.79 52.47
N GLY A 269 -31.86 28.33 53.55
CA GLY A 269 -31.14 28.70 54.77
C GLY A 269 -30.60 27.50 55.55
N PRO A 270 -29.67 27.74 56.51
CA PRO A 270 -28.94 26.69 57.21
C PRO A 270 -29.77 25.80 58.17
N GLU A 271 -31.07 26.05 58.37
CA GLU A 271 -31.91 25.30 59.33
C GLU A 271 -32.72 24.13 58.75
N TYR A 272 -32.68 23.87 57.42
CA TYR A 272 -33.42 22.76 56.80
C TYR A 272 -32.55 21.50 56.61
N SER A 273 -32.20 20.81 57.71
CA SER A 273 -31.51 19.52 57.65
C SER A 273 -31.85 18.61 58.83
N THR A 274 -33.10 18.18 58.96
CA THR A 274 -33.46 17.03 59.82
C THR A 274 -34.62 16.21 59.25
N GLN A 275 -34.31 15.16 58.49
CA GLN A 275 -35.08 13.91 58.18
C GLN A 275 -34.55 13.35 56.84
N GLY A 276 -34.10 12.11 56.63
CA GLY A 276 -34.04 10.90 57.44
C GLY A 276 -33.19 9.84 56.70
N TYR A 277 -32.80 8.79 57.43
CA TYR A 277 -31.97 7.67 56.98
C TYR A 277 -32.64 6.87 55.85
N GLY A 278 -31.89 6.50 54.79
CA GLY A 278 -32.44 5.77 53.64
C GLY A 278 -31.39 5.22 52.66
N ALA A 279 -31.80 4.22 51.88
CA ALA A 279 -31.05 3.66 50.74
C ALA A 279 -30.67 4.76 49.73
N PRO A 280 -29.65 4.54 48.88
CA PRO A 280 -29.15 5.58 47.98
C PRO A 280 -30.25 6.02 47.01
N ARG A 281 -30.45 7.33 46.88
CA ARG A 281 -31.32 7.95 45.88
C ARG A 281 -30.48 8.86 44.99
N LEU A 282 -30.48 8.59 43.68
CA LEU A 282 -29.87 9.51 42.72
C LEU A 282 -30.65 10.83 42.71
N VAL A 283 -29.96 11.92 43.00
CA VAL A 283 -30.49 13.28 42.91
C VAL A 283 -30.05 13.98 41.63
N ALA A 284 -28.96 13.49 41.02
CA ALA A 284 -28.60 13.80 39.65
C ALA A 284 -28.28 12.48 38.94
N VAL A 285 -28.85 12.30 37.75
CA VAL A 285 -28.61 11.16 36.88
C VAL A 285 -27.93 11.64 35.60
N PRO A 286 -27.10 10.80 34.96
CA PRO A 286 -26.44 11.22 33.75
C PRO A 286 -27.40 11.27 32.58
N SER A 287 -27.14 12.18 31.64
CA SER A 287 -27.92 12.33 30.41
C SER A 287 -27.10 11.87 29.22
N SER A 288 -27.76 11.21 28.27
CA SER A 288 -27.13 10.87 26.99
C SER A 288 -26.76 12.14 26.24
N ILE A 289 -25.59 12.15 25.61
CA ILE A 289 -25.01 13.32 24.97
C ILE A 289 -24.42 12.94 23.61
N SER A 290 -24.45 13.91 22.69
CA SER A 290 -23.79 13.78 21.39
C SER A 290 -22.72 14.87 21.26
N VAL A 291 -21.48 14.47 20.99
CA VAL A 291 -20.29 15.31 21.16
C VAL A 291 -19.46 15.30 19.88
N ALA A 292 -18.94 16.45 19.45
CA ALA A 292 -18.03 16.53 18.31
C ALA A 292 -16.60 16.08 18.71
N PRO A 293 -15.78 15.55 17.79
CA PRO A 293 -14.41 15.14 18.09
C PRO A 293 -13.56 16.35 18.50
N GLY A 294 -12.78 16.21 19.59
CA GLY A 294 -11.87 17.27 20.04
C GLY A 294 -12.37 18.13 21.21
N GLU A 295 -13.56 17.83 21.77
CA GLU A 295 -13.96 18.39 23.06
C GLU A 295 -12.97 17.98 24.15
N ARG A 296 -12.44 18.98 24.88
CA ARG A 296 -11.39 18.75 25.86
C ARG A 296 -11.87 17.92 27.04
N GLN A 297 -13.13 18.07 27.43
CA GLN A 297 -13.73 17.24 28.46
C GLN A 297 -15.25 17.28 28.43
N VAL A 298 -15.88 16.22 28.94
CA VAL A 298 -17.32 16.11 29.17
C VAL A 298 -17.56 15.57 30.55
N THR A 299 -18.62 16.02 31.22
CA THR A 299 -19.00 15.52 32.55
C THR A 299 -20.38 14.90 32.52
N LEU A 300 -20.46 13.60 32.86
CA LEU A 300 -21.71 12.92 33.14
C LEU A 300 -22.03 13.09 34.62
N ARG A 301 -23.08 13.83 34.93
CA ARG A 301 -23.47 14.12 36.31
C ARG A 301 -24.06 12.89 36.96
N CYS A 302 -23.57 12.52 38.13
CA CYS A 302 -24.21 11.52 38.95
C CYS A 302 -23.97 11.81 40.42
N GLN A 303 -25.05 12.05 41.16
CA GLN A 303 -25.00 12.41 42.56
C GLN A 303 -26.06 11.63 43.32
N ALA A 304 -25.72 11.13 44.51
CA ALA A 304 -26.60 10.31 45.32
C ALA A 304 -26.66 10.81 46.75
N LEU A 305 -27.87 10.82 47.31
CA LEU A 305 -28.10 11.03 48.74
C LEU A 305 -28.44 9.70 49.39
N GLY A 306 -28.04 9.51 50.65
CA GLY A 306 -28.36 8.34 51.43
C GLY A 306 -27.60 8.37 52.76
N VAL A 307 -28.09 7.62 53.75
CA VAL A 307 -27.40 7.50 55.04
C VAL A 307 -27.24 6.01 55.36
N PRO A 308 -26.02 5.47 55.46
CA PRO A 308 -24.72 6.14 55.29
C PRO A 308 -24.46 6.68 53.87
N GLN A 309 -23.55 7.67 53.74
CA GLN A 309 -23.22 8.32 52.47
C GLN A 309 -22.91 7.28 51.37
N PRO A 310 -23.65 7.26 50.25
CA PRO A 310 -23.43 6.30 49.18
C PRO A 310 -22.11 6.52 48.46
N THR A 311 -21.44 5.42 48.09
CA THR A 311 -20.29 5.44 47.18
C THR A 311 -20.78 5.32 45.74
N ILE A 312 -20.27 6.14 44.84
CA ILE A 312 -20.63 6.16 43.42
C ILE A 312 -19.52 5.48 42.59
N LYS A 313 -19.95 4.62 41.66
CA LYS A 313 -19.11 3.89 40.71
C LYS A 313 -19.61 4.10 39.30
N TRP A 314 -18.69 4.07 38.34
CA TRP A 314 -19.00 4.15 36.92
C TRP A 314 -18.56 2.90 36.17
N ALA A 315 -19.35 2.48 35.19
CA ALA A 315 -19.00 1.43 34.24
C ALA A 315 -19.26 1.89 32.81
N LYS A 316 -18.44 1.45 31.85
CA LYS A 316 -18.62 1.68 30.41
C LYS A 316 -18.80 0.35 29.71
N ASN A 317 -19.90 0.22 28.96
CA ASN A 317 -20.26 -1.01 28.25
C ASN A 317 -20.19 -2.27 29.15
N GLY A 318 -20.58 -2.11 30.43
CA GLY A 318 -20.57 -3.18 31.44
C GLY A 318 -19.23 -3.40 32.16
N ILE A 319 -18.17 -2.65 31.84
CA ILE A 319 -16.85 -2.76 32.49
C ILE A 319 -16.66 -1.59 33.46
N GLU A 320 -16.38 -1.87 34.74
CA GLU A 320 -16.12 -0.85 35.77
C GLU A 320 -14.92 0.03 35.39
N LEU A 321 -15.09 1.36 35.50
CA LEU A 321 -14.09 2.36 35.13
C LEU A 321 -13.31 2.79 36.37
N PRO A 322 -11.98 2.62 36.43
CA PRO A 322 -11.18 3.22 37.50
C PRO A 322 -11.04 4.74 37.31
N SER A 323 -10.90 5.47 38.41
CA SER A 323 -10.57 6.91 38.37
C SER A 323 -9.14 7.09 37.85
N THR A 324 -9.00 7.81 36.74
CA THR A 324 -7.75 8.03 36.01
C THR A 324 -7.66 9.49 35.55
N TYR A 325 -6.56 9.88 34.89
CA TYR A 325 -6.46 11.21 34.26
C TYR A 325 -7.55 11.45 33.20
N LYS A 326 -7.86 10.41 32.39
CA LYS A 326 -8.89 10.45 31.35
C LYS A 326 -10.31 10.34 31.92
N HIS A 327 -10.55 9.41 32.85
CA HIS A 327 -11.85 9.20 33.50
C HIS A 327 -11.76 9.67 34.96
N HIS A 328 -11.99 10.96 35.19
CA HIS A 328 -11.84 11.57 36.51
C HIS A 328 -13.16 11.56 37.29
N TYR A 329 -13.11 11.09 38.53
CA TYR A 329 -14.26 11.10 39.42
C TYR A 329 -14.25 12.40 40.23
N GLU A 330 -15.28 13.21 40.06
CA GLU A 330 -15.45 14.46 40.78
C GLU A 330 -15.91 14.21 42.23
N SER A 331 -15.71 15.20 43.10
CA SER A 331 -16.03 15.07 44.53
C SER A 331 -17.51 14.81 44.82
N ASP A 332 -18.40 15.12 43.88
CA ASP A 332 -19.84 14.89 43.97
C ASP A 332 -20.29 13.52 43.40
N GLY A 333 -19.36 12.73 42.84
CA GLY A 333 -19.61 11.43 42.19
C GLY A 333 -19.77 11.47 40.67
N SER A 334 -19.75 12.66 40.06
CA SER A 334 -19.84 12.81 38.61
C SER A 334 -18.58 12.30 37.89
N LEU A 335 -18.73 11.83 36.65
CA LEU A 335 -17.62 11.35 35.83
C LEU A 335 -17.25 12.40 34.79
N THR A 336 -16.03 12.92 34.87
CA THR A 336 -15.43 13.78 33.86
C THR A 336 -14.49 12.98 32.96
N ILE A 337 -14.82 12.91 31.68
CA ILE A 337 -14.01 12.27 30.63
C ILE A 337 -13.22 13.36 29.90
N ARG A 338 -11.90 13.30 29.95
CA ARG A 338 -10.98 14.26 29.31
C ARG A 338 -10.43 13.70 27.99
N ASP A 339 -10.03 14.59 27.08
CA ASP A 339 -9.43 14.28 25.79
C ASP A 339 -10.30 13.29 24.97
N ILE A 340 -11.49 13.75 24.58
CA ILE A 340 -12.52 12.89 23.98
C ILE A 340 -12.14 12.47 22.56
N ASP A 341 -12.20 11.16 22.33
CA ASP A 341 -11.95 10.53 21.05
C ASP A 341 -13.07 9.53 20.68
N GLY A 342 -12.98 8.94 19.47
CA GLY A 342 -14.00 8.00 18.98
C GLY A 342 -14.17 6.74 19.84
N GLY A 343 -13.15 6.37 20.62
CA GLY A 343 -13.20 5.26 21.57
C GLY A 343 -14.07 5.55 22.79
N ASP A 344 -14.43 6.80 23.06
CA ASP A 344 -15.27 7.23 24.19
C ASP A 344 -16.76 7.05 23.96
N SER A 345 -17.19 6.72 22.72
CA SER A 345 -18.57 6.37 22.44
C SER A 345 -18.99 5.09 23.16
N GLY A 346 -20.20 5.07 23.71
CA GLY A 346 -20.74 3.89 24.40
C GLY A 346 -21.72 4.24 25.50
N SER A 347 -22.20 3.20 26.18
CA SER A 347 -23.12 3.32 27.32
C SER A 347 -22.35 3.40 28.62
N TYR A 348 -22.63 4.43 29.42
CA TYR A 348 -22.03 4.69 30.72
C TYR A 348 -23.09 4.51 31.79
N LEU A 349 -22.82 3.66 32.77
CA LEU A 349 -23.70 3.37 33.89
C LEU A 349 -23.09 3.96 35.15
N CYS A 350 -23.84 4.84 35.83
CA CYS A 350 -23.56 5.25 37.19
C CYS A 350 -24.30 4.34 38.17
N GLU A 351 -23.61 3.83 39.20
CA GLU A 351 -24.22 3.06 40.29
C GLU A 351 -23.83 3.67 41.65
N ALA A 352 -24.82 3.98 42.48
CA ALA A 352 -24.64 4.45 43.85
C ALA A 352 -25.02 3.35 44.85
N ILE A 353 -24.13 3.07 45.82
CA ILE A 353 -24.27 1.94 46.74
C ILE A 353 -24.00 2.40 48.18
N ASN A 354 -24.85 1.99 49.11
CA ASN A 354 -24.53 2.01 50.55
C ASN A 354 -25.01 0.69 51.20
N ALA A 355 -24.86 0.57 52.52
CA ALA A 355 -25.26 -0.63 53.27
C ALA A 355 -26.76 -0.97 53.16
N ASN A 356 -27.61 -0.02 52.76
CA ASN A 356 -29.07 -0.13 52.71
C ASN A 356 -29.62 -0.34 51.28
N GLY A 357 -28.78 -0.33 50.24
CA GLY A 357 -29.24 -0.61 48.88
C GLY A 357 -28.31 -0.11 47.77
N ARG A 358 -28.75 -0.28 46.52
CA ARG A 358 -28.11 0.22 45.30
C ARG A 358 -29.14 0.84 44.35
N VAL A 359 -28.71 1.82 43.59
CA VAL A 359 -29.48 2.44 42.51
C VAL A 359 -28.55 2.82 41.37
N SER A 360 -29.00 2.74 40.13
CA SER A 360 -28.19 3.07 38.96
C SER A 360 -28.98 3.84 37.91
N ALA A 361 -28.25 4.54 37.03
CA ALA A 361 -28.78 5.23 35.87
C ALA A 361 -27.73 5.23 34.74
N ASP A 362 -28.17 5.07 33.50
CA ASP A 362 -27.33 5.00 32.32
C ASP A 362 -27.42 6.24 31.43
N ALA A 363 -26.37 6.48 30.66
CA ALA A 363 -26.29 7.51 29.64
C ALA A 363 -25.39 7.06 28.48
N ASN A 364 -25.78 7.40 27.25
CA ASN A 364 -24.99 7.12 26.05
C ASN A 364 -24.20 8.34 25.61
N ILE A 365 -22.92 8.13 25.29
CA ILE A 365 -22.11 9.11 24.57
C ILE A 365 -22.04 8.71 23.10
N ILE A 366 -22.51 9.60 22.23
CA ILE A 366 -22.44 9.45 20.76
C ILE A 366 -21.43 10.47 20.24
N ILE A 367 -20.30 10.00 19.72
CA ILE A 367 -19.32 10.90 19.09
C ILE A 367 -19.76 11.16 17.64
N LYS A 368 -20.05 12.42 17.31
CA LYS A 368 -20.40 12.83 15.96
C LYS A 368 -19.18 12.70 15.04
N ALA A 369 -19.40 12.32 13.78
CA ALA A 369 -18.33 12.09 12.83
C ALA A 369 -18.68 12.67 11.46
N ALA A 370 -17.74 13.40 10.86
CA ALA A 370 -17.84 13.86 9.47
C ALA A 370 -17.98 12.66 8.51
N PRO A 371 -18.53 12.87 7.31
CA PRO A 371 -18.74 11.80 6.35
C PRO A 371 -17.39 11.21 5.93
N ILE A 372 -17.32 9.90 5.80
CA ILE A 372 -16.18 9.15 5.31
C ILE A 372 -16.71 8.17 4.27
N PHE A 373 -16.19 8.24 3.05
CA PHE A 373 -16.56 7.30 2.01
C PHE A 373 -16.05 5.89 2.35
N THR A 374 -16.97 4.95 2.49
CA THR A 374 -16.71 3.53 2.66
C THR A 374 -16.63 2.81 1.31
N ILE A 375 -17.34 3.32 0.30
CA ILE A 375 -17.22 2.93 -1.11
C ILE A 375 -17.04 4.22 -1.92
N GLN A 376 -15.96 4.29 -2.68
CA GLN A 376 -15.67 5.42 -3.57
C GLN A 376 -15.95 5.01 -5.01
N PRO A 377 -16.44 5.93 -5.87
CA PRO A 377 -16.69 5.60 -7.25
C PRO A 377 -15.38 5.41 -8.01
N ASP A 378 -15.30 4.31 -8.76
CA ASP A 378 -14.21 4.05 -9.67
C ASP A 378 -14.39 4.79 -10.99
N ASN A 379 -13.29 5.11 -11.67
CA ASN A 379 -13.33 5.64 -13.04
C ASN A 379 -14.00 4.61 -13.97
N VAL A 380 -14.96 5.06 -14.77
CA VAL A 380 -15.70 4.21 -15.72
C VAL A 380 -15.33 4.58 -17.14
N ASN A 381 -14.78 3.61 -17.86
CA ASN A 381 -14.71 3.69 -19.32
C ASN A 381 -15.94 2.99 -19.89
N THR A 382 -16.73 3.71 -20.68
CA THR A 382 -17.87 3.14 -21.40
C THR A 382 -17.83 3.56 -22.87
N GLN A 383 -18.61 2.90 -23.70
CA GLN A 383 -18.72 3.20 -25.13
C GLN A 383 -19.97 4.03 -25.41
N ILE A 384 -20.02 4.68 -26.57
CA ILE A 384 -21.26 5.35 -27.02
C ILE A 384 -22.40 4.32 -27.06
N GLY A 385 -23.54 4.64 -26.45
CA GLY A 385 -24.71 3.76 -26.26
C GLY A 385 -24.62 2.82 -25.05
N GLY A 386 -23.47 2.76 -24.36
CA GLY A 386 -23.25 1.90 -23.19
C GLY A 386 -23.91 2.40 -21.91
N ILE A 387 -23.72 1.68 -20.81
CA ILE A 387 -24.15 2.09 -19.46
C ILE A 387 -22.91 2.48 -18.65
N ALA A 388 -22.95 3.60 -17.94
CA ALA A 388 -21.96 3.97 -16.94
C ALA A 388 -22.58 3.95 -15.54
N ARG A 389 -21.90 3.36 -14.57
CA ARG A 389 -22.37 3.23 -13.17
C ARG A 389 -21.31 3.70 -12.21
N LEU A 390 -21.63 4.67 -11.37
CA LEU A 390 -20.78 5.14 -10.30
C LEU A 390 -21.48 4.85 -8.96
N GLU A 391 -20.81 4.10 -8.10
CA GLU A 391 -21.29 3.79 -6.75
C GLU A 391 -20.49 4.58 -5.73
N CYS A 392 -21.18 5.16 -4.75
CA CYS A 392 -20.57 5.99 -3.74
C CYS A 392 -21.36 5.84 -2.45
N VAL A 393 -20.71 5.36 -1.40
CA VAL A 393 -21.34 5.16 -0.08
C VAL A 393 -20.48 5.85 0.96
N ALA A 394 -21.11 6.63 1.84
CA ALA A 394 -20.42 7.26 2.96
C ALA A 394 -21.07 6.91 4.29
N ALA A 395 -20.22 6.69 5.29
CA ALA A 395 -20.61 6.55 6.68
C ALA A 395 -20.34 7.86 7.42
N GLY A 396 -21.15 8.17 8.43
CA GLY A 396 -21.01 9.37 9.25
C GLY A 396 -22.02 9.32 10.39
N THR A 397 -21.85 10.18 11.38
CA THR A 397 -22.79 10.28 12.50
C THR A 397 -23.13 11.75 12.71
N PRO A 398 -24.32 12.22 12.30
CA PRO A 398 -25.43 11.49 11.65
C PRO A 398 -25.12 10.94 10.24
N PRO A 399 -25.89 9.96 9.71
CA PRO A 399 -25.69 9.42 8.36
C PRO A 399 -25.66 10.54 7.31
N PRO A 400 -24.68 10.55 6.39
CA PRO A 400 -24.53 11.61 5.40
C PRO A 400 -25.49 11.46 4.23
N GLU A 401 -25.91 12.59 3.66
CA GLU A 401 -26.62 12.67 2.40
C GLU A 401 -25.62 12.62 1.23
N ILE A 402 -25.92 11.83 0.19
CA ILE A 402 -25.09 11.69 -1.01
C ILE A 402 -25.69 12.46 -2.18
N SER A 403 -24.85 13.25 -2.86
CA SER A 403 -25.21 14.02 -4.06
C SER A 403 -24.16 13.87 -5.16
N TRP A 404 -24.58 13.94 -6.42
CA TRP A 404 -23.69 13.80 -7.57
C TRP A 404 -23.60 15.09 -8.38
N PHE A 405 -22.40 15.42 -8.83
CA PHE A 405 -22.10 16.59 -9.64
C PHE A 405 -21.27 16.20 -10.86
N LYS A 406 -21.39 16.95 -11.95
CA LYS A 406 -20.53 16.86 -13.12
C LYS A 406 -20.08 18.26 -13.48
N ASN A 407 -18.76 18.52 -13.49
CA ASN A 407 -18.20 19.85 -13.72
C ASN A 407 -18.87 20.93 -12.84
N GLU A 408 -19.01 20.64 -11.54
CA GLU A 408 -19.66 21.50 -10.53
C GLU A 408 -21.18 21.72 -10.71
N VAL A 409 -21.81 21.08 -11.71
CA VAL A 409 -23.26 21.14 -11.91
C VAL A 409 -23.94 19.91 -11.29
N PRO A 410 -24.99 20.06 -10.46
CA PRO A 410 -25.72 18.92 -9.90
C PRO A 410 -26.29 18.03 -10.99
N VAL A 411 -25.99 16.73 -10.91
CA VAL A 411 -26.57 15.72 -11.78
C VAL A 411 -27.98 15.44 -11.29
N ARG A 412 -28.96 15.65 -12.16
CA ARG A 412 -30.37 15.43 -11.83
C ARG A 412 -30.84 14.10 -12.38
N ASN A 413 -31.66 13.41 -11.59
CA ASN A 413 -32.37 12.21 -12.03
C ASN A 413 -33.34 12.57 -13.18
N GLY A 414 -33.30 11.83 -14.30
CA GLY A 414 -34.16 12.08 -15.46
C GLY A 414 -33.61 11.55 -16.79
N GLY A 415 -34.53 11.08 -17.65
CA GLY A 415 -34.22 10.58 -18.98
C GLY A 415 -33.28 9.37 -18.96
N ARG A 416 -32.03 9.59 -19.40
CA ARG A 416 -30.96 8.59 -19.45
C ARG A 416 -30.22 8.41 -18.11
N ILE A 417 -30.36 9.35 -17.19
CA ILE A 417 -29.62 9.38 -15.93
C ILE A 417 -30.55 8.96 -14.79
N TYR A 418 -30.12 7.99 -13.98
CA TYR A 418 -30.80 7.50 -12.80
C TYR A 418 -29.91 7.69 -11.56
N ILE A 419 -30.48 8.25 -10.49
CA ILE A 419 -29.83 8.34 -9.17
C ILE A 419 -30.71 7.59 -8.18
N ALA A 420 -30.10 6.69 -7.40
CA ALA A 420 -30.81 5.94 -6.36
C ALA A 420 -31.37 6.88 -5.26
N PRO A 421 -32.47 6.50 -4.56
CA PRO A 421 -33.10 7.36 -3.56
C PRO A 421 -32.20 7.79 -2.39
N ASP A 422 -31.21 6.97 -2.05
CA ASP A 422 -30.19 7.22 -1.02
C ASP A 422 -28.96 7.96 -1.57
N GLY A 423 -28.96 8.29 -2.87
CA GLY A 423 -27.87 8.93 -3.59
C GLY A 423 -26.69 8.00 -3.88
N ASN A 424 -26.69 6.76 -3.42
CA ASN A 424 -25.48 5.92 -3.42
C ASN A 424 -25.07 5.40 -4.80
N LEU A 425 -25.97 5.45 -5.79
CA LEU A 425 -25.71 4.97 -7.15
C LEU A 425 -26.14 6.02 -8.18
N LEU A 426 -25.22 6.41 -9.05
CA LEU A 426 -25.48 7.16 -10.28
C LEU A 426 -25.30 6.23 -11.49
N GLU A 427 -26.34 6.07 -12.29
CA GLU A 427 -26.34 5.27 -13.51
C GLU A 427 -26.71 6.13 -14.73
N ILE A 428 -25.93 6.07 -15.80
CA ILE A 428 -26.20 6.71 -17.08
C ILE A 428 -26.39 5.62 -18.13
N ARG A 429 -27.58 5.53 -18.72
CA ARG A 429 -27.91 4.60 -19.81
C ARG A 429 -27.77 5.30 -21.17
N ASP A 430 -27.48 4.54 -22.23
CA ASP A 430 -27.30 5.09 -23.57
C ASP A 430 -26.28 6.25 -23.58
N ALA A 431 -25.07 5.97 -23.06
CA ALA A 431 -24.03 6.97 -22.81
C ALA A 431 -23.61 7.67 -24.11
N LYS A 432 -23.48 9.00 -24.07
CA LYS A 432 -23.06 9.84 -25.20
C LYS A 432 -21.66 10.37 -24.95
N GLU A 433 -20.97 10.79 -26.01
CA GLU A 433 -19.64 11.41 -25.86
C GLU A 433 -19.66 12.60 -24.87
N SER A 434 -20.75 13.38 -24.88
CA SER A 434 -21.01 14.47 -23.95
C SER A 434 -21.15 14.05 -22.48
N ASP A 435 -21.37 12.77 -22.20
CA ASP A 435 -21.42 12.23 -20.84
C ASP A 435 -20.01 12.01 -20.27
N SER A 436 -18.96 12.10 -21.10
CA SER A 436 -17.58 12.12 -20.60
C SER A 436 -17.34 13.32 -19.68
N GLY A 437 -16.52 13.13 -18.65
CA GLY A 437 -16.15 14.17 -17.71
C GLY A 437 -16.03 13.63 -16.29
N THR A 438 -15.58 14.50 -15.39
CA THR A 438 -15.41 14.16 -13.98
C THR A 438 -16.73 14.31 -13.25
N TYR A 439 -17.16 13.22 -12.62
CA TYR A 439 -18.30 13.18 -11.73
C TYR A 439 -17.82 13.19 -10.29
N VAL A 440 -18.41 14.04 -9.46
CA VAL A 440 -18.07 14.18 -8.06
C VAL A 440 -19.24 13.66 -7.25
N CYS A 441 -18.97 12.68 -6.40
CA CYS A 441 -19.86 12.30 -5.32
C CYS A 441 -19.53 13.14 -4.09
N GLU A 442 -20.50 13.88 -3.58
CA GLU A 442 -20.43 14.65 -2.35
C GLU A 442 -21.21 13.89 -1.27
N ALA A 443 -20.57 13.65 -0.13
CA ALA A 443 -21.22 13.18 1.09
C ALA A 443 -21.21 14.31 2.13
N ARG A 444 -22.39 14.63 2.67
CA ARG A 444 -22.55 15.74 3.60
C ARG A 444 -23.35 15.35 4.83
N ASN A 445 -22.84 15.70 6.01
CA ASN A 445 -23.62 15.75 7.23
C ASN A 445 -23.25 17.02 8.03
N GLU A 446 -23.86 17.22 9.19
CA GLU A 446 -23.61 18.39 10.05
C GLU A 446 -22.16 18.54 10.53
N MET A 447 -21.36 17.47 10.52
CA MET A 447 -19.96 17.49 10.95
C MET A 447 -18.99 17.77 9.80
N GLY A 448 -19.47 17.78 8.56
CA GLY A 448 -18.67 18.21 7.43
C GLY A 448 -19.11 17.62 6.10
N MET A 449 -18.33 17.95 5.09
CA MET A 449 -18.51 17.50 3.72
C MET A 449 -17.24 16.80 3.27
N ARG A 450 -17.40 15.75 2.48
CA ARG A 450 -16.32 15.12 1.72
C ARG A 450 -16.77 14.93 0.30
N GLU A 451 -15.80 14.99 -0.60
CA GLU A 451 -16.02 14.75 -2.02
C GLU A 451 -15.01 13.71 -2.51
N VAL A 452 -15.46 12.87 -3.42
CA VAL A 452 -14.63 11.96 -4.20
C VAL A 452 -15.06 12.02 -5.65
N SER A 453 -14.08 11.99 -6.55
CA SER A 453 -14.33 12.14 -7.97
C SER A 453 -14.02 10.87 -8.74
N ALA A 454 -14.84 10.56 -9.73
CA ALA A 454 -14.61 9.53 -10.72
C ALA A 454 -14.75 10.10 -12.14
N LEU A 455 -13.84 9.72 -13.02
CA LEU A 455 -13.90 10.07 -14.43
C LEU A 455 -14.79 9.06 -15.17
N ILE A 456 -15.83 9.56 -15.83
CA ILE A 456 -16.49 8.82 -16.91
C ILE A 456 -15.79 9.20 -18.21
N SER A 457 -15.26 8.22 -18.92
CA SER A 457 -14.69 8.39 -20.25
C SER A 457 -15.53 7.59 -21.24
N VAL A 458 -16.37 8.30 -22.00
CA VAL A 458 -17.15 7.71 -23.10
C VAL A 458 -16.30 7.77 -24.36
N LYS A 459 -15.64 6.66 -24.69
CA LYS A 459 -14.78 6.59 -25.88
C LYS A 459 -15.60 6.16 -27.09
N ASN A 460 -15.37 6.82 -28.22
CA ASN A 460 -15.62 6.21 -29.51
C ASN A 460 -14.52 5.17 -29.74
N LEU A 461 -14.67 4.00 -29.12
CA LEU A 461 -13.79 2.89 -29.39
C LEU A 461 -14.04 2.48 -30.84
N SER A 462 -13.05 2.68 -31.70
CA SER A 462 -13.03 2.03 -33.01
C SER A 462 -12.83 0.53 -32.75
N PHE A 463 -13.93 -0.15 -32.44
CA PHE A 463 -13.92 -1.58 -32.21
C PHE A 463 -13.39 -2.28 -33.45
N LYS A 464 -12.41 -3.16 -33.24
CA LYS A 464 -11.88 -3.98 -34.32
C LYS A 464 -12.78 -5.20 -34.42
N PRO A 465 -13.55 -5.39 -35.51
CA PRO A 465 -14.34 -6.60 -35.69
C PRO A 465 -13.40 -7.81 -35.66
N ALA A 466 -13.90 -8.94 -35.14
CA ALA A 466 -13.14 -10.18 -35.15
C ALA A 466 -12.65 -10.48 -36.59
N LYS A 467 -11.33 -10.65 -36.73
CA LYS A 467 -10.68 -10.94 -38.02
C LYS A 467 -9.68 -12.06 -37.83
N LEU A 468 -9.80 -13.11 -38.63
CA LEU A 468 -8.87 -14.23 -38.65
C LEU A 468 -7.56 -13.79 -39.32
N VAL A 469 -6.48 -13.80 -38.54
CA VAL A 469 -5.12 -13.53 -39.02
C VAL A 469 -4.48 -14.81 -39.52
N TYR A 470 -4.75 -15.93 -38.85
CA TYR A 470 -4.34 -17.26 -39.30
C TYR A 470 -5.59 -18.09 -39.49
N LYS A 471 -5.79 -18.57 -40.72
CA LYS A 471 -6.95 -19.34 -41.15
C LYS A 471 -6.57 -20.82 -41.28
N PRO A 472 -7.48 -21.75 -40.96
CA PRO A 472 -7.29 -23.16 -41.29
C PRO A 472 -7.07 -23.36 -42.78
N TYR A 473 -6.30 -24.38 -43.12
CA TYR A 473 -6.05 -24.84 -44.47
C TYR A 473 -6.21 -26.37 -44.55
N ASN A 474 -6.18 -26.93 -45.76
CA ASN A 474 -6.34 -28.37 -45.95
C ASN A 474 -5.12 -29.13 -45.42
N ILE A 475 -5.37 -30.19 -44.64
CA ILE A 475 -4.33 -31.01 -44.02
C ILE A 475 -4.54 -32.46 -44.42
N GLU A 476 -3.48 -33.12 -44.87
CA GLU A 476 -3.44 -34.58 -44.99
C GLU A 476 -2.84 -35.17 -43.70
N ALA A 477 -3.52 -36.14 -43.11
CA ALA A 477 -3.14 -36.80 -41.87
C ALA A 477 -3.13 -38.32 -42.05
N ILE A 478 -2.34 -39.03 -41.24
CA ILE A 478 -2.33 -40.49 -41.21
C ILE A 478 -3.06 -40.95 -39.95
N VAL A 479 -3.72 -42.11 -40.00
CA VAL A 479 -4.35 -42.71 -38.81
C VAL A 479 -3.35 -42.80 -37.65
N GLY A 480 -3.77 -42.35 -36.46
CA GLY A 480 -2.96 -42.28 -35.24
C GLY A 480 -2.10 -41.02 -35.09
N SER A 481 -1.97 -40.18 -36.13
CA SER A 481 -1.22 -38.92 -36.05
C SER A 481 -1.91 -37.87 -35.17
N THR A 482 -1.18 -36.80 -34.82
CA THR A 482 -1.75 -35.60 -34.20
C THR A 482 -1.60 -34.45 -35.19
N ILE A 483 -2.68 -33.71 -35.43
CA ILE A 483 -2.66 -32.56 -36.34
C ILE A 483 -3.12 -31.28 -35.64
N GLU A 484 -2.58 -30.16 -36.10
CA GLU A 484 -2.95 -28.81 -35.67
C GLU A 484 -3.59 -28.07 -36.83
N MET A 485 -4.81 -27.59 -36.63
CA MET A 485 -5.45 -26.64 -37.53
C MET A 485 -5.32 -25.24 -36.94
N PRO A 486 -4.56 -24.33 -37.59
CA PRO A 486 -4.34 -23.00 -37.05
C PRO A 486 -5.64 -22.20 -37.11
N CYS A 487 -5.93 -21.48 -36.03
CA CYS A 487 -6.95 -20.46 -36.04
C CYS A 487 -6.64 -19.41 -34.99
N LYS A 488 -6.27 -18.21 -35.45
CA LYS A 488 -5.96 -17.08 -34.59
C LYS A 488 -6.61 -15.83 -35.13
N ALA A 489 -7.30 -15.13 -34.23
CA ALA A 489 -8.00 -13.89 -34.55
C ALA A 489 -7.41 -12.69 -33.81
N ILE A 490 -7.58 -11.53 -34.42
CA ILE A 490 -7.44 -10.22 -33.80
C ILE A 490 -8.82 -9.57 -33.73
N GLY A 491 -9.02 -8.71 -32.75
CA GLY A 491 -10.28 -8.00 -32.53
C GLY A 491 -10.26 -7.36 -31.15
N ASP A 492 -11.10 -6.36 -30.97
CA ASP A 492 -11.24 -5.62 -29.72
C ASP A 492 -12.73 -5.41 -29.44
N PRO A 493 -13.34 -6.10 -28.45
CA PRO A 493 -12.74 -7.05 -27.50
C PRO A 493 -12.13 -8.31 -28.15
N LYS A 494 -11.21 -8.99 -27.44
CA LYS A 494 -10.49 -10.19 -27.92
C LYS A 494 -11.51 -11.25 -28.40
N PRO A 495 -11.45 -11.71 -29.66
CA PRO A 495 -12.45 -12.64 -30.18
C PRO A 495 -12.42 -14.00 -29.50
N GLY A 496 -13.60 -14.55 -29.23
CA GLY A 496 -13.80 -15.96 -28.90
C GLY A 496 -13.69 -16.82 -30.15
N ILE A 497 -13.01 -17.96 -30.04
CA ILE A 497 -12.81 -18.92 -31.14
C ILE A 497 -13.69 -20.15 -30.91
N THR A 498 -14.46 -20.54 -31.92
CA THR A 498 -15.22 -21.80 -31.93
C THR A 498 -14.89 -22.63 -33.17
N TRP A 499 -15.00 -23.95 -33.03
CA TRP A 499 -14.74 -24.90 -34.10
C TRP A 499 -15.97 -25.79 -34.35
N GLN A 500 -16.23 -26.06 -35.63
CA GLN A 500 -17.23 -27.00 -36.10
C GLN A 500 -16.58 -28.05 -37.00
N LYS A 501 -17.07 -29.28 -36.94
CA LYS A 501 -16.73 -30.36 -37.88
C LYS A 501 -17.97 -30.69 -38.69
N ASP A 502 -17.89 -30.59 -40.00
CA ASP A 502 -18.97 -30.92 -40.94
C ASP A 502 -20.31 -30.22 -40.58
N GLY A 503 -20.23 -28.98 -40.09
CA GLY A 503 -21.38 -28.17 -39.67
C GLY A 503 -21.94 -28.48 -38.27
N ALA A 504 -21.40 -29.48 -37.57
CA ALA A 504 -21.75 -29.79 -36.19
C ALA A 504 -20.78 -29.15 -35.20
N THR A 505 -21.32 -28.58 -34.12
CA THR A 505 -20.52 -28.04 -33.01
C THR A 505 -19.64 -29.13 -32.41
N MET A 506 -18.33 -28.88 -32.34
CA MET A 506 -17.40 -29.86 -31.79
C MET A 506 -17.48 -29.93 -30.27
N GLN A 507 -17.58 -31.15 -29.74
CA GLN A 507 -17.45 -31.41 -28.31
C GLN A 507 -15.98 -31.41 -27.91
N ARG A 508 -15.60 -30.61 -26.90
CA ARG A 508 -14.24 -30.61 -26.35
C ARG A 508 -14.04 -31.90 -25.55
N THR A 509 -13.33 -32.86 -26.14
CA THR A 509 -12.99 -34.14 -25.50
C THR A 509 -11.47 -34.26 -25.37
N GLY A 510 -10.98 -35.28 -24.68
CA GLY A 510 -9.52 -35.49 -24.55
C GLY A 510 -8.77 -35.52 -25.90
N ARG A 511 -9.42 -35.99 -26.97
CA ARG A 511 -8.84 -36.05 -28.33
C ARG A 511 -8.93 -34.74 -29.13
N PHE A 512 -9.86 -33.85 -28.83
CA PHE A 512 -10.06 -32.60 -29.55
C PHE A 512 -9.86 -31.41 -28.61
N LYS A 513 -8.68 -30.79 -28.66
CA LYS A 513 -8.34 -29.64 -27.78
C LYS A 513 -8.19 -28.37 -28.58
N ILE A 514 -8.76 -27.29 -28.06
CA ILE A 514 -8.56 -25.94 -28.58
C ILE A 514 -7.61 -25.25 -27.62
N SER A 515 -6.45 -24.80 -28.13
CA SER A 515 -5.44 -24.07 -27.37
C SER A 515 -5.90 -22.66 -26.98
N LEU A 516 -5.19 -22.02 -26.05
CA LEU A 516 -5.44 -20.63 -25.66
C LEU A 516 -5.27 -19.63 -26.82
N SER A 517 -4.49 -19.99 -27.85
CA SER A 517 -4.31 -19.20 -29.07
C SER A 517 -5.41 -19.42 -30.12
N GLY A 518 -6.31 -20.39 -29.92
CA GLY A 518 -7.44 -20.70 -30.79
C GLY A 518 -7.23 -21.87 -31.76
N ASN A 519 -6.01 -22.42 -31.84
CA ASN A 519 -5.68 -23.54 -32.73
C ASN A 519 -6.34 -24.84 -32.23
N LEU A 520 -6.89 -25.62 -33.16
CA LEU A 520 -7.48 -26.94 -32.88
C LEU A 520 -6.43 -28.04 -33.04
N TYR A 521 -6.26 -28.83 -31.99
CA TYR A 521 -5.46 -30.04 -31.98
C TYR A 521 -6.37 -31.26 -31.99
N ILE A 522 -6.12 -32.17 -32.93
CA ILE A 522 -6.78 -33.47 -33.01
C ILE A 522 -5.75 -34.54 -32.72
N TYR A 523 -5.91 -35.24 -31.60
CA TYR A 523 -5.02 -36.30 -31.15
C TYR A 523 -5.55 -37.67 -31.56
N LYS A 524 -4.62 -38.56 -31.96
CA LYS A 524 -4.94 -39.92 -32.43
C LYS A 524 -6.01 -39.87 -33.52
N VAL A 525 -5.70 -39.16 -34.60
CA VAL A 525 -6.59 -38.99 -35.76
C VAL A 525 -7.09 -40.36 -36.22
N ALA A 526 -8.40 -40.57 -36.18
CA ALA A 526 -9.07 -41.79 -36.60
C ALA A 526 -9.80 -41.56 -37.93
N PRO A 527 -10.07 -42.59 -38.75
CA PRO A 527 -10.73 -42.42 -40.06
C PRO A 527 -12.00 -41.55 -40.05
N GLU A 528 -12.79 -41.64 -38.98
CA GLU A 528 -14.00 -40.84 -38.73
C GLU A 528 -13.75 -39.34 -38.48
N ASP A 529 -12.51 -38.95 -38.18
CA ASP A 529 -12.12 -37.56 -37.99
C ASP A 529 -11.98 -36.82 -39.34
N GLN A 530 -11.98 -37.54 -40.47
CA GLN A 530 -11.99 -36.93 -41.80
C GLN A 530 -13.21 -36.01 -41.97
N GLY A 531 -13.01 -34.82 -42.53
CA GLY A 531 -14.09 -33.86 -42.72
C GLY A 531 -13.63 -32.41 -42.82
N ARG A 532 -14.61 -31.51 -42.99
CA ARG A 532 -14.38 -30.07 -43.05
C ARG A 532 -14.43 -29.46 -41.65
N TYR A 533 -13.35 -28.82 -41.26
CA TYR A 533 -13.24 -28.10 -40.00
C TYR A 533 -13.34 -26.61 -40.23
N GLU A 534 -14.31 -25.98 -39.58
CA GLU A 534 -14.57 -24.55 -39.71
C GLU A 534 -14.25 -23.85 -38.40
N CYS A 535 -13.35 -22.87 -38.46
CA CYS A 535 -13.07 -21.98 -37.35
C CYS A 535 -13.86 -20.68 -37.51
N THR A 536 -14.54 -20.28 -36.44
CA THR A 536 -15.24 -19.01 -36.35
C THR A 536 -14.67 -18.18 -35.20
N ALA A 537 -14.26 -16.96 -35.53
CA ALA A 537 -13.92 -15.92 -34.55
C ALA A 537 -15.11 -14.96 -34.38
N ILE A 538 -15.54 -14.75 -33.14
CA ILE A 538 -16.66 -13.86 -32.81
C ILE A 538 -16.23 -12.91 -31.69
N ASN A 539 -16.47 -11.63 -31.88
CA ASN A 539 -16.60 -10.67 -30.79
C ASN A 539 -17.89 -9.87 -30.97
N ASP A 540 -18.18 -8.99 -30.03
CA ASP A 540 -19.43 -8.20 -30.01
C ASP A 540 -19.57 -7.23 -31.19
N HIS A 541 -18.56 -7.15 -32.07
CA HIS A 541 -18.49 -6.20 -33.19
C HIS A 541 -18.27 -6.85 -34.55
N GLY A 542 -18.11 -8.17 -34.62
CA GLY A 542 -17.90 -8.84 -35.90
C GLY A 542 -17.67 -10.33 -35.79
N ARG A 543 -17.81 -10.99 -36.93
CA ARG A 543 -17.57 -12.41 -37.11
C ARG A 543 -16.71 -12.62 -38.35
N ASP A 544 -15.68 -13.44 -38.23
CA ASP A 544 -14.90 -13.92 -39.37
C ASP A 544 -14.76 -15.45 -39.27
N THR A 545 -14.89 -16.12 -40.41
CA THR A 545 -14.96 -17.58 -40.50
C THR A 545 -14.07 -18.07 -41.62
N ALA A 546 -13.37 -19.19 -41.39
CA ALA A 546 -12.62 -19.89 -42.43
C ALA A 546 -12.62 -21.39 -42.15
N SER A 547 -12.48 -22.19 -43.21
CA SER A 547 -12.47 -23.66 -43.10
C SER A 547 -11.27 -24.28 -43.79
N GLY A 548 -10.89 -25.46 -43.30
CA GLY A 548 -9.92 -26.36 -43.92
C GLY A 548 -10.44 -27.78 -43.90
N TYR A 549 -10.03 -28.60 -44.86
CA TYR A 549 -10.43 -30.00 -44.98
C TYR A 549 -9.34 -30.93 -44.45
N LEU A 550 -9.70 -31.88 -43.57
CA LEU A 550 -8.82 -32.92 -43.10
C LEU A 550 -9.02 -34.19 -43.95
N THR A 551 -7.99 -34.64 -44.65
CA THR A 551 -7.98 -35.90 -45.40
C THR A 551 -7.13 -36.94 -44.67
N ILE A 552 -7.65 -38.16 -44.51
CA ILE A 552 -6.97 -39.22 -43.74
C ILE A 552 -6.48 -40.31 -44.68
N LYS A 553 -5.18 -40.64 -44.59
CA LYS A 553 -4.54 -41.74 -45.32
C LYS A 553 -4.30 -42.93 -44.39
N ASN A 554 -4.71 -44.12 -44.83
CA ASN A 554 -4.33 -45.38 -44.19
C ASN A 554 -2.94 -45.79 -44.69
N LEU A 555 -2.03 -46.14 -43.77
CA LEU A 555 -0.82 -46.88 -44.13
C LEU A 555 -1.25 -48.32 -44.45
N GLN A 556 -1.44 -48.64 -45.73
CA GLN A 556 -1.37 -50.03 -46.19
C GLN A 556 0.09 -50.41 -46.44
N ASP A 557 0.40 -51.67 -46.12
CA ASP A 557 1.68 -52.38 -46.13
C ASP A 557 2.75 -51.91 -47.14
N PRO A 558 4.03 -51.85 -46.73
CA PRO A 558 5.14 -51.49 -47.60
C PRO A 558 5.55 -52.69 -48.47
N THR A 559 4.97 -52.78 -49.66
CA THR A 559 5.61 -53.51 -50.76
C THR A 559 5.58 -52.65 -52.00
N THR A 560 6.61 -51.83 -52.18
CA THR A 560 7.24 -51.59 -53.49
C THR A 560 8.48 -50.72 -53.33
N THR A 561 9.55 -51.21 -53.92
CA THR A 561 10.87 -50.61 -54.06
C THR A 561 10.79 -49.27 -54.80
N GLY A 562 11.11 -48.19 -54.08
CA GLY A 562 11.29 -46.86 -54.66
C GLY A 562 12.30 -46.07 -53.83
N THR A 563 13.51 -45.93 -54.36
CA THR A 563 14.62 -45.17 -53.77
C THR A 563 14.28 -43.67 -53.73
N GLY A 564 13.94 -43.15 -52.55
CA GLY A 564 13.79 -41.71 -52.29
C GLY A 564 13.07 -41.34 -50.98
N SER A 565 13.84 -41.03 -49.93
CA SER A 565 13.49 -40.15 -48.79
C SER A 565 12.14 -40.32 -48.05
N ILE A 566 11.82 -41.51 -47.55
CA ILE A 566 10.64 -41.76 -46.67
C ILE A 566 11.00 -41.65 -45.17
N THR A 567 12.29 -41.65 -44.81
CA THR A 567 12.76 -41.68 -43.41
C THR A 567 12.45 -40.40 -42.61
N SER A 568 12.54 -39.20 -43.21
CA SER A 568 12.35 -37.93 -42.46
C SER A 568 10.90 -37.64 -42.04
N SER A 569 9.91 -38.20 -42.75
CA SER A 569 8.47 -38.00 -42.50
C SER A 569 7.96 -38.84 -41.32
N ILE A 570 8.40 -40.10 -41.23
CA ILE A 570 7.99 -41.06 -40.20
C ILE A 570 8.61 -40.68 -38.84
N ASP A 571 9.89 -40.27 -38.82
CA ASP A 571 10.60 -39.86 -37.60
C ASP A 571 10.00 -38.58 -36.98
N SER A 572 9.59 -37.63 -37.84
CA SER A 572 8.89 -36.41 -37.41
C SER A 572 7.50 -36.67 -36.81
N GLN A 573 6.82 -37.72 -37.27
CA GLN A 573 5.50 -38.12 -36.75
C GLN A 573 5.60 -38.75 -35.37
N PHE A 574 6.63 -39.58 -35.16
CA PHE A 574 6.92 -40.19 -33.87
C PHE A 574 7.20 -39.13 -32.79
N ILE A 575 8.00 -38.11 -33.11
CA ILE A 575 8.27 -36.97 -32.21
C ILE A 575 6.98 -36.24 -31.83
N LYS A 576 6.08 -36.02 -32.79
CA LYS A 576 4.78 -35.38 -32.52
C LYS A 576 3.90 -36.22 -31.58
N ILE A 577 3.94 -37.54 -31.68
CA ILE A 577 3.23 -38.45 -30.75
C ILE A 577 3.82 -38.34 -29.34
N ALA A 578 5.14 -38.45 -29.21
CA ALA A 578 5.81 -38.34 -27.91
C ALA A 578 5.58 -36.96 -27.26
N PHE A 579 5.56 -35.90 -28.07
CA PHE A 579 5.22 -34.55 -27.64
C PHE A 579 3.76 -34.44 -27.16
N ALA A 580 2.81 -35.00 -27.91
CA ALA A 580 1.40 -34.99 -27.53
C ALA A 580 1.16 -35.70 -26.19
N GLU A 581 1.76 -36.89 -26.00
CA GLU A 581 1.76 -37.62 -24.73
C GLU A 581 2.36 -36.77 -23.61
N ALA A 582 3.52 -36.17 -23.85
CA ALA A 582 4.20 -35.33 -22.87
C ALA A 582 3.39 -34.09 -22.47
N SER A 583 2.80 -33.38 -23.44
CA SER A 583 1.95 -32.22 -23.16
C SER A 583 0.73 -32.61 -22.33
N GLU A 584 0.10 -33.75 -22.61
CA GLU A 584 -1.04 -34.23 -21.82
C GLU A 584 -0.63 -34.57 -20.38
N GLU A 585 0.49 -35.26 -20.19
CA GLU A 585 1.02 -35.62 -18.86
C GLU A 585 1.36 -34.39 -18.02
N VAL A 586 2.04 -33.40 -18.62
CA VAL A 586 2.41 -32.15 -17.95
C VAL A 586 1.17 -31.32 -17.64
N ASP A 587 0.27 -31.12 -18.60
CA ASP A 587 -0.96 -30.35 -18.39
C ASP A 587 -1.85 -30.99 -17.32
N ARG A 588 -1.94 -32.32 -17.30
CA ARG A 588 -2.67 -33.07 -16.28
C ARG A 588 -2.10 -32.79 -14.89
N ALA A 589 -0.78 -32.86 -14.72
CA ALA A 589 -0.12 -32.61 -13.44
C ALA A 589 -0.22 -31.13 -13.01
N ILE A 590 -0.11 -30.17 -13.94
CA ILE A 590 -0.33 -28.74 -13.65
C ILE A 590 -1.78 -28.48 -13.24
N ASN A 591 -2.77 -28.98 -14.00
CA ASN A 591 -4.17 -28.80 -13.66
C ASN A 591 -4.48 -29.43 -12.29
N LYS A 592 -3.94 -30.61 -12.01
CA LYS A 592 -4.09 -31.25 -10.70
C LYS A 592 -3.48 -30.42 -9.57
N THR A 593 -2.35 -29.77 -9.84
CA THR A 593 -1.69 -28.84 -8.92
C THR A 593 -2.59 -27.65 -8.64
N VAL A 594 -3.13 -27.01 -9.69
CA VAL A 594 -4.10 -25.90 -9.58
C VAL A 594 -5.34 -26.32 -8.80
N ASP A 595 -5.93 -27.48 -9.12
CA ASP A 595 -7.11 -27.98 -8.41
C ASP A 595 -6.84 -28.24 -6.92
N ASN A 596 -5.71 -28.90 -6.61
CA ASN A 596 -5.36 -29.30 -5.25
C ASN A 596 -4.96 -28.12 -4.36
N ILE A 597 -4.44 -27.04 -4.95
CA ILE A 597 -3.82 -25.92 -4.22
C ILE A 597 -4.67 -24.67 -4.25
N ILE A 598 -5.20 -24.33 -5.43
CA ILE A 598 -5.85 -23.05 -5.69
C ILE A 598 -7.37 -23.20 -5.54
N HIS A 599 -7.95 -24.27 -6.08
CA HIS A 599 -9.40 -24.48 -6.04
C HIS A 599 -9.88 -25.27 -4.82
N ASN A 600 -8.97 -25.94 -4.10
CA ASN A 600 -9.33 -26.71 -2.92
C ASN A 600 -9.69 -25.79 -1.73
N LYS A 601 -10.87 -25.99 -1.15
CA LYS A 601 -11.37 -25.20 -0.01
C LYS A 601 -10.96 -25.75 1.37
N GLY A 602 -10.12 -26.79 1.42
CA GLY A 602 -9.61 -27.36 2.68
C GLY A 602 -8.50 -26.53 3.33
N PRO A 603 -8.19 -26.74 4.62
CA PRO A 603 -7.09 -26.06 5.29
C PRO A 603 -5.74 -26.38 4.63
N HIS A 604 -5.01 -25.32 4.28
CA HIS A 604 -3.68 -25.43 3.67
C HIS A 604 -2.62 -25.73 4.72
N ASN A 605 -1.68 -26.63 4.42
CA ASN A 605 -0.51 -26.84 5.26
C ASN A 605 0.60 -25.80 4.95
N PRO A 606 1.68 -25.73 5.76
CA PRO A 606 2.79 -24.80 5.54
C PRO A 606 3.41 -24.87 4.14
N ALA A 607 3.54 -26.07 3.57
CA ALA A 607 4.07 -26.27 2.22
C ALA A 607 3.08 -25.80 1.13
N ASP A 608 1.78 -25.99 1.34
CA ASP A 608 0.72 -25.49 0.46
C ASP A 608 0.76 -23.96 0.41
N LEU A 609 0.83 -23.28 1.56
CA LEU A 609 0.92 -21.82 1.62
C LEU A 609 2.18 -21.28 0.94
N PHE A 610 3.33 -21.90 1.22
CA PHE A 610 4.59 -21.53 0.58
C PHE A 610 4.51 -21.63 -0.94
N ARG A 611 3.84 -22.69 -1.44
CA ARG A 611 3.68 -22.95 -2.86
C ARG A 611 2.65 -22.03 -3.53
N ILE A 612 1.53 -21.73 -2.87
CA ILE A 612 0.56 -20.73 -3.32
C ILE A 612 1.29 -19.41 -3.55
N ILE A 613 1.98 -18.95 -2.52
CA ILE A 613 2.62 -17.64 -2.52
C ILE A 613 3.85 -17.61 -3.42
N ARG A 614 4.48 -18.72 -3.76
CA ARG A 614 5.60 -18.74 -4.73
C ARG A 614 5.20 -19.28 -6.10
N TYR A 615 3.91 -19.51 -6.34
CA TYR A 615 3.46 -20.07 -7.62
C TYR A 615 3.86 -19.11 -8.74
N PRO A 616 4.52 -19.58 -9.82
CA PRO A 616 5.06 -18.68 -10.82
C PRO A 616 3.94 -17.85 -11.46
N ASP A 617 4.25 -16.64 -11.92
CA ASP A 617 3.30 -15.78 -12.64
C ASP A 617 3.07 -16.29 -14.08
N ALA A 618 2.21 -15.64 -14.86
CA ALA A 618 1.85 -16.16 -16.18
C ALA A 618 3.08 -16.34 -17.13
N PRO A 619 3.96 -15.33 -17.29
CA PRO A 619 5.19 -15.50 -18.07
C PRO A 619 6.12 -16.61 -17.56
N ALA A 620 6.36 -16.69 -16.25
CA ALA A 620 7.21 -17.74 -15.69
C ALA A 620 6.59 -19.14 -15.83
N ARG A 621 5.26 -19.26 -15.70
CA ARG A 621 4.55 -20.53 -15.89
C ARG A 621 4.61 -21.04 -17.32
N GLU A 622 4.41 -20.15 -18.30
CA GLU A 622 4.50 -20.51 -19.71
C GLU A 622 5.88 -21.10 -20.03
N LEU A 623 6.92 -20.45 -19.51
CA LEU A 623 8.30 -20.86 -19.71
C LEU A 623 8.65 -22.18 -19.01
N ALA A 624 8.28 -22.30 -17.73
CA ALA A 624 8.49 -23.52 -16.97
C ALA A 624 7.73 -24.71 -17.58
N ARG A 625 6.47 -24.51 -18.01
CA ARG A 625 5.69 -25.52 -18.73
C ARG A 625 6.38 -25.94 -20.02
N ALA A 626 6.88 -24.98 -20.81
CA ALA A 626 7.58 -25.28 -22.07
C ALA A 626 8.80 -26.19 -21.81
N ALA A 627 9.59 -25.87 -20.79
CA ALA A 627 10.75 -26.69 -20.40
C ALA A 627 10.34 -28.10 -19.93
N GLU A 628 9.27 -28.22 -19.14
CA GLU A 628 8.77 -29.51 -18.66
C GLU A 628 8.19 -30.38 -19.78
N VAL A 629 7.44 -29.79 -20.73
CA VAL A 629 6.93 -30.51 -21.90
C VAL A 629 8.08 -30.98 -22.79
N TYR A 630 9.07 -30.12 -23.01
CA TYR A 630 10.28 -30.52 -23.72
C TYR A 630 10.98 -31.69 -23.02
N GLU A 631 11.16 -31.60 -21.71
CA GLU A 631 11.78 -32.64 -20.88
C GLU A 631 11.05 -33.97 -21.02
N ARG A 632 9.74 -33.93 -20.83
CA ARG A 632 8.91 -35.12 -20.87
C ARG A 632 8.82 -35.72 -22.28
N THR A 633 8.89 -34.90 -23.32
CA THR A 633 8.94 -35.39 -24.72
C THR A 633 10.16 -36.30 -24.93
N LEU A 634 11.33 -35.91 -24.46
CA LEU A 634 12.55 -36.72 -24.60
C LEU A 634 12.53 -38.00 -23.77
N VAL A 635 11.92 -37.96 -22.58
CA VAL A 635 11.68 -39.17 -21.78
C VAL A 635 10.72 -40.12 -22.51
N ASN A 636 9.65 -39.60 -23.09
CA ASN A 636 8.69 -40.41 -23.84
C ASN A 636 9.31 -41.00 -25.11
N ILE A 637 10.17 -40.25 -25.82
CA ILE A 637 10.95 -40.78 -26.94
C ILE A 637 11.79 -41.99 -26.49
N ARG A 638 12.53 -41.86 -25.38
CA ARG A 638 13.32 -42.97 -24.83
C ARG A 638 12.46 -44.18 -24.49
N LYS A 639 11.33 -43.99 -23.80
CA LYS A 639 10.39 -45.07 -23.46
C LYS A 639 9.91 -45.84 -24.70
N GLN A 640 9.80 -45.18 -25.84
CA GLN A 640 9.31 -45.82 -27.06
C GLN A 640 10.45 -46.54 -27.82
N VAL A 641 11.68 -46.01 -27.78
CA VAL A 641 12.89 -46.73 -28.26
C VAL A 641 13.07 -48.03 -27.47
N GLU A 642 12.97 -47.96 -26.14
CA GLU A 642 13.04 -49.13 -25.25
C GLU A 642 11.94 -50.18 -25.53
N LYS A 643 10.77 -49.73 -26.01
CA LYS A 643 9.66 -50.59 -26.45
C LYS A 643 9.83 -51.16 -27.86
N GLY A 644 10.96 -50.92 -28.52
CA GLY A 644 11.26 -51.40 -29.87
C GLY A 644 10.44 -50.74 -30.98
N ARG A 645 9.84 -49.57 -30.71
CA ARG A 645 9.01 -48.83 -31.68
C ARG A 645 9.83 -47.94 -32.61
N MET A 646 11.12 -47.78 -32.34
CA MET A 646 12.14 -47.21 -33.25
C MET A 646 13.31 -48.19 -33.37
N MET A 647 13.79 -48.40 -34.59
CA MET A 647 14.95 -49.24 -34.87
C MET A 647 16.23 -48.46 -34.57
N VAL A 648 16.86 -48.73 -33.43
CA VAL A 648 18.16 -48.17 -33.04
C VAL A 648 19.12 -49.33 -32.79
N ASN A 649 20.40 -49.21 -33.19
CA ASN A 649 21.39 -50.28 -33.08
C ASN A 649 21.71 -50.72 -31.62
N SER A 650 21.21 -50.00 -30.61
CA SER A 650 21.34 -50.31 -29.18
C SER A 650 19.98 -50.14 -28.48
N THR A 651 19.49 -51.19 -27.81
CA THR A 651 18.14 -51.21 -27.20
C THR A 651 18.13 -50.93 -25.70
N LYS A 652 19.28 -50.68 -25.05
CA LYS A 652 19.35 -50.45 -23.59
C LYS A 652 20.19 -49.27 -23.10
N ASP A 653 21.13 -48.77 -23.90
CA ASP A 653 21.90 -47.55 -23.61
C ASP A 653 22.23 -46.87 -24.94
N PHE A 654 21.41 -45.90 -25.35
CA PHE A 654 21.65 -45.11 -26.55
C PHE A 654 21.86 -43.63 -26.16
N ASP A 655 22.76 -42.94 -26.88
CA ASP A 655 22.89 -41.49 -26.75
C ASP A 655 21.74 -40.82 -27.51
N TYR A 656 21.10 -39.78 -26.95
CA TYR A 656 20.08 -39.03 -27.67
C TYR A 656 20.56 -38.51 -29.03
N LYS A 657 21.86 -38.28 -29.21
CA LYS A 657 22.50 -37.92 -30.50
C LYS A 657 22.44 -39.04 -31.54
N GLU A 658 22.28 -40.28 -31.13
CA GLU A 658 22.13 -41.46 -32.02
C GLU A 658 20.69 -41.61 -32.54
N VAL A 659 19.73 -40.92 -31.91
CA VAL A 659 18.28 -41.05 -32.20
C VAL A 659 17.66 -39.73 -32.68
N LEU A 660 18.20 -38.59 -32.26
CA LEU A 660 17.65 -37.26 -32.55
C LEU A 660 18.65 -36.40 -33.31
N SER A 661 18.26 -35.94 -34.49
CA SER A 661 19.01 -34.94 -35.25
C SER A 661 18.77 -33.53 -34.70
N PRO A 662 19.64 -32.55 -35.00
CA PRO A 662 19.41 -31.14 -34.65
C PRO A 662 18.02 -30.62 -35.07
N GLU A 663 17.50 -31.04 -36.22
CA GLU A 663 16.17 -30.67 -36.72
C GLU A 663 15.04 -31.26 -35.86
N HIS A 664 15.20 -32.50 -35.38
CA HIS A 664 14.25 -33.12 -34.45
C HIS A 664 14.16 -32.32 -33.13
N LEU A 665 15.29 -31.82 -32.65
CA LEU A 665 15.36 -31.07 -31.40
C LEU A 665 14.79 -29.66 -31.55
N GLU A 666 15.02 -29.03 -32.70
CA GLU A 666 14.37 -27.78 -33.06
C GLU A 666 12.84 -27.97 -33.20
N LEU A 667 12.39 -29.08 -33.77
CA LEU A 667 10.97 -29.41 -33.85
C LEU A 667 10.35 -29.54 -32.44
N ILE A 668 10.98 -30.29 -31.53
CA ILE A 668 10.49 -30.41 -30.14
C ILE A 668 10.51 -29.03 -29.46
N ALA A 669 11.54 -28.21 -29.67
CA ALA A 669 11.64 -26.87 -29.12
C ALA A 669 10.51 -25.96 -29.60
N ARG A 670 10.16 -26.06 -30.88
CA ARG A 670 9.06 -25.29 -31.49
C ARG A 670 7.71 -25.75 -30.97
N LEU A 671 7.48 -27.06 -30.87
CA LEU A 671 6.22 -27.64 -30.38
C LEU A 671 5.99 -27.34 -28.89
N SER A 672 7.04 -27.44 -28.07
CA SER A 672 6.97 -27.15 -26.62
C SER A 672 6.85 -25.67 -26.28
N GLY A 673 7.22 -24.76 -27.19
CA GLY A 673 7.31 -23.32 -26.92
C GLY A 673 8.68 -22.85 -26.42
N CYS A 674 9.66 -23.75 -26.27
CA CYS A 674 11.02 -23.43 -25.83
C CYS A 674 11.79 -22.47 -26.76
N MET A 675 11.33 -22.26 -28.00
CA MET A 675 11.93 -21.29 -28.93
C MET A 675 11.87 -19.84 -28.43
N THR A 676 11.00 -19.52 -27.48
CA THR A 676 10.90 -18.18 -26.87
C THR A 676 12.20 -17.73 -26.19
N HIS A 677 13.00 -18.65 -25.65
CA HIS A 677 14.33 -18.38 -25.10
C HIS A 677 15.39 -18.01 -26.15
N ARG A 678 15.15 -18.31 -27.43
CA ARG A 678 16.09 -18.08 -28.55
C ARG A 678 15.85 -16.76 -29.27
N LEU A 679 14.78 -16.03 -28.96
CA LEU A 679 14.47 -14.79 -29.67
C LEU A 679 15.48 -13.70 -29.34
N SER A 680 16.16 -13.20 -30.37
CA SER A 680 16.92 -11.95 -30.28
C SER A 680 15.98 -10.84 -29.81
N ARG A 681 16.31 -10.23 -28.68
CA ARG A 681 15.50 -9.13 -28.12
C ARG A 681 15.76 -7.88 -28.94
N ASN A 682 14.67 -7.22 -29.34
CA ASN A 682 14.77 -6.05 -30.17
C ASN A 682 15.19 -4.83 -29.34
N CYS A 683 16.47 -4.46 -29.43
CA CYS A 683 17.04 -3.27 -28.78
C CYS A 683 17.05 -2.03 -29.70
N THR A 684 16.22 -1.98 -30.75
CA THR A 684 16.26 -0.89 -31.75
C THR A 684 15.84 0.47 -31.20
N ASP A 685 15.10 0.52 -30.08
CA ASP A 685 14.73 1.78 -29.44
C ASP A 685 15.90 2.34 -28.62
N MET A 686 16.91 2.84 -29.32
CA MET A 686 18.09 3.45 -28.71
C MET A 686 17.74 4.73 -27.92
N CYS A 687 16.62 5.39 -28.23
CA CYS A 687 16.16 6.56 -27.50
C CYS A 687 15.71 6.21 -26.08
N PHE A 688 15.00 5.09 -25.91
CA PHE A 688 14.63 4.57 -24.60
C PHE A 688 15.84 3.97 -23.87
N HIS A 689 16.56 3.03 -24.52
CA HIS A 689 17.63 2.27 -23.88
C HIS A 689 18.85 3.12 -23.48
N SER A 690 19.04 4.29 -24.09
CA SER A 690 20.06 5.25 -23.66
C SER A 690 19.70 6.01 -22.37
N LYS A 691 18.44 5.98 -21.95
CA LYS A 691 17.94 6.75 -20.80
C LYS A 691 17.46 5.87 -19.64
N TYR A 692 16.78 4.77 -19.96
CA TYR A 692 16.06 3.94 -19.00
C TYR A 692 16.35 2.45 -19.19
N ARG A 693 16.23 1.69 -18.09
CA ARG A 693 16.28 0.22 -18.12
C ARG A 693 14.93 -0.31 -18.57
N SER A 694 14.91 -1.38 -19.37
CA SER A 694 13.67 -2.15 -19.57
C SER A 694 13.20 -2.75 -18.24
N ILE A 695 11.94 -3.16 -18.15
CA ILE A 695 11.42 -3.80 -16.93
C ILE A 695 12.01 -5.21 -16.75
N ASP A 696 12.24 -5.92 -17.84
CA ASP A 696 12.79 -7.29 -17.84
C ASP A 696 14.32 -7.36 -17.83
N GLY A 697 15.02 -6.23 -17.74
CA GLY A 697 16.47 -6.14 -17.74
C GLY A 697 17.15 -6.41 -19.10
N THR A 698 16.39 -6.68 -20.16
CA THR A 698 16.95 -6.83 -21.51
C THR A 698 17.58 -5.54 -22.03
N CYS A 699 18.49 -5.69 -23.00
CA CYS A 699 19.18 -4.57 -23.66
C CYS A 699 20.04 -3.69 -22.73
N ASN A 700 20.29 -4.11 -21.48
CA ASN A 700 21.29 -3.47 -20.63
C ASN A 700 22.70 -3.65 -21.21
N ASN A 701 22.99 -4.84 -21.73
CA ASN A 701 24.16 -5.12 -22.54
C ASN A 701 23.76 -5.23 -24.01
N LEU A 702 24.23 -4.30 -24.84
CA LEU A 702 23.84 -4.25 -26.26
C LEU A 702 24.46 -5.36 -27.11
N GLN A 703 25.59 -5.95 -26.68
CA GLN A 703 26.24 -7.07 -27.36
C GLN A 703 25.59 -8.41 -26.98
N HIS A 704 25.08 -8.48 -25.74
CA HIS A 704 24.40 -9.64 -25.19
C HIS A 704 23.07 -9.25 -24.53
N PRO A 705 22.01 -8.97 -25.32
CA PRO A 705 20.77 -8.37 -24.82
C PRO A 705 20.02 -9.11 -23.72
N THR A 706 20.32 -10.38 -23.47
CA THR A 706 19.66 -11.23 -22.47
C THR A 706 20.49 -11.44 -21.20
N TRP A 707 21.73 -10.95 -21.16
CA TRP A 707 22.56 -11.01 -19.96
C TRP A 707 21.92 -10.20 -18.83
N GLY A 708 21.74 -10.84 -17.67
CA GLY A 708 21.04 -10.28 -16.51
C GLY A 708 19.54 -10.06 -16.66
N ALA A 709 18.92 -10.46 -17.77
CA ALA A 709 17.49 -10.32 -17.97
C ALA A 709 16.68 -11.33 -17.12
N SER A 710 15.45 -10.97 -16.78
CA SER A 710 14.51 -11.86 -16.10
C SER A 710 14.18 -13.09 -16.96
N LEU A 711 13.75 -14.17 -16.30
CA LEU A 711 13.38 -15.44 -16.94
C LEU A 711 14.52 -16.09 -17.75
N THR A 712 15.77 -15.89 -17.31
CA THR A 712 16.97 -16.51 -17.89
C THR A 712 17.62 -17.48 -16.90
N GLY A 713 18.52 -18.35 -17.39
CA GLY A 713 19.22 -19.31 -16.52
C GLY A 713 20.23 -18.63 -15.60
N PHE A 714 20.38 -19.14 -14.37
CA PHE A 714 21.46 -18.70 -13.50
C PHE A 714 22.84 -18.97 -14.14
N ARG A 715 23.80 -18.09 -13.86
CA ARG A 715 25.18 -18.28 -14.30
C ARG A 715 25.87 -19.35 -13.46
N ARG A 716 26.65 -20.23 -14.10
CA ARG A 716 27.54 -21.17 -13.40
C ARG A 716 28.94 -20.60 -13.24
N VAL A 717 29.44 -20.59 -12.00
CA VAL A 717 30.86 -20.30 -11.70
C VAL A 717 31.73 -21.56 -11.67
N LEU A 718 31.10 -22.70 -11.39
CA LEU A 718 31.69 -24.05 -11.43
C LEU A 718 30.70 -24.96 -12.14
N LYS A 719 31.22 -26.03 -12.76
CA LYS A 719 30.36 -27.06 -13.39
C LYS A 719 29.43 -27.68 -12.33
N PRO A 720 28.14 -27.84 -12.62
CA PRO A 720 27.21 -28.46 -11.67
C PRO A 720 27.54 -29.93 -11.42
N ILE A 721 27.21 -30.41 -10.23
CA ILE A 721 27.36 -31.82 -9.83
C ILE A 721 25.97 -32.40 -9.61
N TYR A 722 25.58 -33.28 -10.52
CA TYR A 722 24.41 -34.15 -10.41
C TYR A 722 24.86 -35.59 -10.28
N GLU A 723 24.06 -36.41 -9.62
CA GLU A 723 24.34 -37.82 -9.34
C GLU A 723 24.48 -38.64 -10.63
N ASP A 724 23.63 -38.37 -11.62
CA ASP A 724 23.70 -38.94 -12.97
C ASP A 724 24.55 -38.09 -13.93
N GLY A 725 25.20 -37.04 -13.43
CA GLY A 725 25.96 -36.08 -14.24
C GLY A 725 25.10 -35.05 -14.99
N PHE A 726 23.77 -35.16 -14.95
CA PHE A 726 22.88 -34.32 -15.76
C PHE A 726 21.82 -33.59 -14.95
N ALA A 727 20.98 -34.28 -14.18
CA ALA A 727 19.81 -33.67 -13.56
C ALA A 727 19.38 -34.28 -12.23
N LYS A 728 19.76 -35.54 -11.95
CA LYS A 728 19.39 -36.21 -10.70
C LYS A 728 20.18 -35.57 -9.54
N PRO A 729 19.52 -34.94 -8.55
CA PRO A 729 20.20 -34.32 -7.41
C PRO A 729 21.12 -35.30 -6.67
N VAL A 730 22.20 -34.77 -6.09
CA VAL A 730 23.10 -35.56 -5.23
C VAL A 730 22.36 -36.08 -3.99
N GLY A 731 22.48 -37.37 -3.71
CA GLY A 731 21.78 -38.03 -2.60
C GLY A 731 20.37 -38.51 -2.98
N TRP A 732 20.11 -38.67 -4.29
CA TRP A 732 18.87 -39.28 -4.77
C TRP A 732 18.90 -40.80 -4.54
N ASP A 733 20.00 -41.46 -4.89
CA ASP A 733 20.31 -42.80 -4.44
C ASP A 733 20.89 -42.77 -3.03
N LYS A 734 20.10 -43.22 -2.05
CA LYS A 734 20.45 -43.21 -0.63
C LYS A 734 21.65 -44.09 -0.29
N GLY A 735 21.95 -45.11 -1.12
CA GLY A 735 23.10 -45.99 -0.93
C GLY A 735 24.39 -45.43 -1.50
N ARG A 736 24.31 -44.42 -2.38
CA ARG A 736 25.48 -43.90 -3.09
C ARG A 736 26.39 -43.12 -2.15
N LYS A 737 27.68 -43.46 -2.21
CA LYS A 737 28.74 -42.83 -1.42
C LYS A 737 29.49 -41.79 -2.22
N TYR A 738 29.84 -40.70 -1.54
CA TYR A 738 30.65 -39.59 -2.01
C TYR A 738 31.82 -39.47 -1.02
N TYR A 739 33.07 -39.45 -1.52
CA TYR A 739 34.25 -39.51 -0.64
C TYR A 739 34.21 -40.65 0.40
N GLY A 740 33.62 -41.80 0.03
CA GLY A 740 33.50 -42.96 0.92
C GLY A 740 32.28 -42.96 1.87
N TYR A 741 31.48 -41.89 1.92
CA TYR A 741 30.34 -41.76 2.85
C TYR A 741 29.03 -41.39 2.13
N PRO A 742 27.86 -41.86 2.61
CA PRO A 742 26.57 -41.42 2.08
C PRO A 742 26.31 -39.95 2.42
N LYS A 743 25.47 -39.28 1.63
CA LYS A 743 25.04 -37.91 1.95
C LYS A 743 24.01 -37.94 3.10
N PRO A 744 24.17 -37.10 4.15
CA PRO A 744 23.24 -37.10 5.27
C PRO A 744 21.89 -36.49 4.89
N SER A 745 20.84 -36.86 5.63
CA SER A 745 19.56 -36.14 5.61
C SER A 745 19.78 -34.66 5.92
N SER A 746 19.19 -33.78 5.11
CA SER A 746 19.26 -32.32 5.33
C SER A 746 18.63 -31.91 6.66
N ARG A 747 17.55 -32.60 7.08
CA ARG A 747 16.90 -32.37 8.38
C ARG A 747 17.81 -32.80 9.53
N LEU A 748 18.47 -33.95 9.43
CA LEU A 748 19.40 -34.40 10.47
C LEU A 748 20.56 -33.42 10.66
N VAL A 749 21.09 -32.86 9.55
CA VAL A 749 22.12 -31.81 9.62
C VAL A 749 21.56 -30.56 10.32
N SER A 750 20.35 -30.13 9.95
CA SER A 750 19.70 -28.97 10.57
C SER A 750 19.56 -29.12 12.09
N THR A 751 18.96 -30.22 12.57
CA THR A 751 18.69 -30.43 14.00
C THR A 751 19.94 -30.70 14.83
N SER A 752 20.96 -31.31 14.25
CA SER A 752 22.17 -31.70 14.98
C SER A 752 23.23 -30.60 15.04
N LEU A 753 23.25 -29.70 14.05
CA LEU A 753 24.32 -28.72 13.86
C LEU A 753 23.85 -27.27 13.77
N ILE A 754 22.74 -26.98 13.08
CA ILE A 754 22.39 -25.60 12.67
C ILE A 754 21.36 -24.96 13.62
N SER A 755 20.35 -25.74 14.03
CA SER A 755 19.24 -25.27 14.85
C SER A 755 19.70 -24.88 16.27
N THR A 756 19.25 -23.71 16.75
CA THR A 756 19.57 -23.24 18.11
C THR A 756 18.41 -22.50 18.76
N LYS A 757 18.30 -22.65 20.09
CA LYS A 757 17.44 -21.80 20.94
C LYS A 757 18.18 -20.60 21.52
N LYS A 758 19.52 -20.63 21.48
CA LYS A 758 20.36 -19.58 22.06
C LYS A 758 20.53 -18.46 21.05
N ILE A 759 20.31 -17.23 21.51
CA ILE A 759 20.38 -16.02 20.68
C ILE A 759 21.39 -15.06 21.29
N SER A 760 22.46 -14.80 20.54
CA SER A 760 23.37 -13.69 20.79
C SER A 760 23.07 -12.56 19.81
N TYR A 761 23.18 -11.32 20.27
CA TYR A 761 22.93 -10.13 19.46
C TYR A 761 24.23 -9.47 19.00
N ASP A 762 24.20 -8.88 17.81
CA ASP A 762 25.29 -8.11 17.24
C ASP A 762 25.27 -6.67 17.81
N PRO A 763 26.28 -6.23 18.58
CA PRO A 763 26.29 -4.91 19.16
C PRO A 763 26.50 -3.77 18.14
N GLU A 764 26.97 -4.08 16.93
CA GLU A 764 27.32 -3.08 15.91
C GLU A 764 26.26 -2.94 14.81
N SER A 765 25.41 -3.96 14.64
CA SER A 765 24.43 -4.01 13.56
C SER A 765 22.99 -4.05 14.06
N THR A 766 22.15 -3.20 13.50
CA THR A 766 20.70 -3.27 13.71
C THR A 766 20.07 -4.38 12.86
N HIS A 767 18.88 -4.82 13.23
CA HIS A 767 18.14 -5.85 12.50
C HIS A 767 17.77 -5.40 11.07
N MET A 768 17.85 -4.10 10.78
CA MET A 768 17.76 -3.55 9.42
C MET A 768 18.84 -4.09 8.48
N VAL A 769 20.04 -4.45 8.96
CA VAL A 769 21.08 -5.06 8.10
C VAL A 769 20.59 -6.38 7.51
N MET A 770 19.95 -7.22 8.33
CA MET A 770 19.30 -8.45 7.85
C MET A 770 18.15 -8.12 6.90
N GLN A 771 17.27 -7.19 7.29
CA GLN A 771 16.07 -6.88 6.51
C GLN A 771 16.39 -6.30 5.12
N TRP A 772 17.42 -5.44 5.03
CA TRP A 772 17.91 -4.92 3.76
C TRP A 772 18.50 -6.03 2.89
N GLY A 773 19.25 -6.97 3.49
CA GLY A 773 19.79 -8.13 2.77
C GLY A 773 18.69 -8.98 2.12
N GLN A 774 17.60 -9.26 2.84
CA GLN A 774 16.43 -9.95 2.28
C GLN A 774 15.76 -9.13 1.16
N PHE A 775 15.58 -7.82 1.38
CA PHE A 775 14.94 -6.94 0.39
C PHE A 775 15.79 -6.77 -0.89
N LEU A 776 17.12 -6.86 -0.77
CA LEU A 776 18.07 -6.87 -1.89
C LEU A 776 18.10 -8.22 -2.61
N ASP A 777 18.12 -9.34 -1.89
CA ASP A 777 17.99 -10.70 -2.47
C ASP A 777 16.76 -10.78 -3.39
N HIS A 778 15.65 -10.18 -2.96
CA HIS A 778 14.41 -10.15 -3.71
C HIS A 778 14.41 -9.20 -4.93
N ASP A 779 15.47 -8.41 -5.14
CA ASP A 779 15.74 -7.65 -6.37
C ASP A 779 16.58 -8.46 -7.37
N LEU A 780 17.36 -9.42 -6.88
CA LEU A 780 18.42 -10.08 -7.65
C LEU A 780 18.04 -11.47 -8.14
N ASP A 781 17.36 -12.24 -7.29
CA ASP A 781 17.02 -13.60 -7.63
C ASP A 781 15.72 -14.16 -7.05
N HIS A 782 15.10 -15.00 -7.87
CA HIS A 782 14.00 -15.87 -7.48
C HIS A 782 14.04 -17.10 -8.38
N ALA A 783 14.51 -18.22 -7.85
CA ALA A 783 14.48 -19.48 -8.58
C ALA A 783 13.03 -19.91 -8.84
N THR A 784 12.63 -20.00 -10.11
CA THR A 784 11.26 -20.41 -10.49
C THR A 784 10.95 -21.80 -9.95
N PRO A 785 9.92 -21.98 -9.10
CA PRO A 785 9.51 -23.31 -8.66
C PRO A 785 8.80 -24.08 -9.78
N SER A 786 8.82 -25.42 -9.69
CA SER A 786 8.02 -26.30 -10.56
C SER A 786 6.56 -25.86 -10.63
N VAL A 787 5.98 -25.88 -11.83
CA VAL A 787 4.56 -25.52 -12.03
C VAL A 787 3.61 -26.65 -11.67
N SER A 788 4.14 -27.85 -11.43
CA SER A 788 3.41 -29.00 -10.91
C SER A 788 3.94 -29.48 -9.56
N SER A 789 3.06 -30.10 -8.79
CA SER A 789 3.34 -30.83 -7.56
C SER A 789 2.98 -32.31 -7.63
N GLU A 790 2.84 -32.78 -8.84
CA GLU A 790 2.61 -34.17 -9.15
C GLU A 790 3.64 -34.52 -10.22
N SER A 791 4.28 -35.67 -10.06
CA SER A 791 5.12 -36.18 -11.13
C SER A 791 4.31 -36.46 -12.38
N TRP A 792 4.99 -36.48 -13.52
CA TRP A 792 4.39 -36.78 -14.81
C TRP A 792 3.79 -38.20 -14.87
N ASP A 793 4.24 -39.09 -13.98
CA ASP A 793 3.75 -40.46 -13.81
C ASP A 793 2.67 -40.59 -12.71
N GLY A 794 2.14 -39.47 -12.17
CA GLY A 794 0.96 -39.46 -11.28
C GLY A 794 1.25 -39.53 -9.77
N ILE A 795 2.53 -39.50 -9.37
CA ILE A 795 2.92 -39.45 -7.96
C ILE A 795 2.69 -38.05 -7.39
N ASP A 796 1.76 -37.92 -6.43
CA ASP A 796 1.48 -36.68 -5.70
C ASP A 796 2.58 -36.42 -4.64
N CYS A 797 3.33 -35.33 -4.80
CA CYS A 797 4.44 -34.98 -3.91
C CYS A 797 3.99 -34.70 -2.47
N LYS A 798 2.69 -34.47 -2.22
CA LYS A 798 2.13 -34.30 -0.89
C LYS A 798 1.83 -35.65 -0.21
N LYS A 799 1.58 -36.70 -0.98
CA LYS A 799 1.17 -38.01 -0.46
C LYS A 799 2.30 -39.03 -0.42
N SER A 800 3.28 -38.90 -1.31
CA SER A 800 4.40 -39.84 -1.40
C SER A 800 5.69 -39.28 -0.80
N CYS A 801 6.55 -40.17 -0.29
CA CYS A 801 7.95 -39.87 0.04
C CYS A 801 8.92 -40.45 -0.99
N ASP A 802 8.40 -40.89 -2.14
CA ASP A 802 9.19 -41.42 -3.24
C ASP A 802 9.82 -40.29 -4.03
N TYR A 803 11.01 -40.56 -4.54
CA TYR A 803 11.76 -39.60 -5.33
C TYR A 803 11.30 -39.76 -6.79
N ALA A 804 10.55 -38.79 -7.29
CA ALA A 804 9.99 -38.79 -8.63
C ALA A 804 9.75 -37.35 -9.09
N ALA A 805 10.49 -36.85 -10.08
CA ALA A 805 10.45 -35.45 -10.45
C ALA A 805 9.01 -34.98 -10.78
N PRO A 806 8.57 -33.82 -10.23
CA PRO A 806 9.35 -32.83 -9.50
C PRO A 806 9.43 -33.06 -7.97
N CYS A 807 8.90 -34.17 -7.45
CA CYS A 807 8.98 -34.55 -6.04
C CYS A 807 10.42 -34.93 -5.65
N TYR A 808 10.97 -34.22 -4.68
CA TYR A 808 12.28 -34.52 -4.08
C TYR A 808 12.18 -34.30 -2.57
N PRO A 809 11.50 -35.19 -1.83
CA PRO A 809 11.19 -34.98 -0.42
C PRO A 809 12.40 -35.16 0.50
N MET A 810 12.41 -34.39 1.59
CA MET A 810 13.47 -34.43 2.60
C MET A 810 13.18 -35.51 3.64
N ASP A 811 14.06 -36.51 3.75
CA ASP A 811 13.94 -37.53 4.78
C ASP A 811 14.09 -36.93 6.18
N VAL A 812 13.22 -37.34 7.11
CA VAL A 812 13.29 -36.95 8.53
C VAL A 812 13.89 -38.08 9.36
N PRO A 813 14.75 -37.76 10.34
CA PRO A 813 15.36 -38.79 11.18
C PRO A 813 14.35 -39.44 12.15
N PRO A 814 14.59 -40.68 12.61
CA PRO A 814 13.77 -41.31 13.64
C PRO A 814 13.70 -40.45 14.91
N GLY A 815 12.51 -40.34 15.50
CA GLY A 815 12.27 -39.54 16.71
C GLY A 815 12.06 -38.03 16.48
N ASP A 816 12.10 -37.56 15.23
CA ASP A 816 11.70 -36.18 14.93
C ASP A 816 10.19 -35.99 15.20
N PRO A 817 9.76 -34.92 15.89
CA PRO A 817 8.35 -34.66 16.21
C PRO A 817 7.42 -34.62 14.99
N ARG A 818 7.96 -34.42 13.78
CA ARG A 818 7.20 -34.41 12.52
C ARG A 818 6.83 -35.81 12.03
N VAL A 819 7.40 -36.87 12.61
CA VAL A 819 7.22 -38.29 12.24
C VAL A 819 6.00 -38.90 12.94
N THR A 820 4.85 -38.22 12.91
CA THR A 820 3.61 -38.79 13.44
C THR A 820 2.81 -39.52 12.35
N ASN A 821 2.72 -38.92 11.15
CA ASN A 821 1.95 -39.49 10.02
C ASN A 821 2.75 -39.61 8.71
N ARG A 822 3.93 -38.99 8.61
CA ARG A 822 4.76 -39.00 7.39
C ARG A 822 6.24 -39.04 7.73
N ARG A 823 7.00 -39.80 6.95
CA ARG A 823 8.45 -40.05 7.10
C ARG A 823 9.33 -39.11 6.28
N CYS A 824 8.77 -38.03 5.75
CA CYS A 824 9.49 -37.00 5.01
C CYS A 824 8.78 -35.64 5.10
N ILE A 825 9.52 -34.57 4.86
CA ILE A 825 9.00 -33.23 4.57
C ILE A 825 8.90 -33.09 3.04
N ASP A 826 7.77 -32.60 2.55
CA ASP A 826 7.60 -32.35 1.12
C ASP A 826 8.54 -31.27 0.61
N PHE A 827 9.07 -31.49 -0.59
CA PHE A 827 9.90 -30.52 -1.29
C PHE A 827 9.80 -30.76 -2.79
N ILE A 828 9.71 -29.67 -3.54
CA ILE A 828 9.53 -29.67 -4.98
C ILE A 828 10.74 -28.97 -5.61
N ARG A 829 11.26 -29.60 -6.66
CA ARG A 829 12.40 -29.09 -7.44
C ARG A 829 12.08 -27.75 -8.10
N SER A 830 13.12 -26.96 -8.36
CA SER A 830 13.01 -25.75 -9.17
C SER A 830 12.90 -26.10 -10.66
N SER A 831 12.14 -25.31 -11.41
CA SER A 831 12.01 -25.45 -12.86
C SER A 831 13.34 -25.22 -13.55
N ALA A 832 13.56 -25.95 -14.63
CA ALA A 832 14.76 -25.83 -15.44
C ALA A 832 14.52 -24.94 -16.65
N ILE A 833 15.59 -24.30 -17.13
CA ILE A 833 15.61 -23.63 -18.42
C ILE A 833 15.50 -24.70 -19.53
N CYS A 834 14.81 -24.38 -20.61
CA CYS A 834 14.69 -25.26 -21.78
C CYS A 834 16.07 -25.74 -22.25
N GLY A 835 16.21 -27.05 -22.43
CA GLY A 835 17.40 -27.66 -23.02
C GLY A 835 18.57 -27.96 -22.11
N SER A 836 18.32 -27.92 -20.81
CA SER A 836 19.23 -28.36 -19.75
C SER A 836 18.73 -29.66 -19.10
N GLY A 837 19.59 -30.41 -18.43
CA GLY A 837 19.19 -31.52 -17.56
C GLY A 837 18.99 -32.85 -18.29
N MET A 838 17.89 -33.57 -18.01
CA MET A 838 17.59 -34.88 -18.64
C MET A 838 17.30 -34.78 -20.16
N THR A 839 17.49 -33.60 -20.73
CA THR A 839 16.81 -33.14 -21.95
C THR A 839 17.75 -32.49 -22.95
N SER A 840 19.05 -32.47 -22.66
CA SER A 840 19.90 -31.58 -23.41
C SER A 840 20.20 -32.11 -24.80
N VAL A 841 19.83 -31.35 -25.85
CA VAL A 841 20.59 -31.32 -27.11
C VAL A 841 20.49 -29.93 -27.78
N PHE A 842 20.23 -28.87 -27.01
CA PHE A 842 19.90 -27.52 -27.52
C PHE A 842 21.08 -26.62 -27.84
N PHE A 843 22.27 -27.01 -27.38
CA PHE A 843 23.55 -26.38 -27.66
C PHE A 843 24.37 -27.42 -28.43
N ASP A 844 25.42 -27.03 -29.13
CA ASP A 844 26.34 -27.96 -29.82
C ASP A 844 27.01 -29.01 -28.86
N SER A 845 26.60 -29.04 -27.58
CA SER A 845 26.98 -29.97 -26.51
C SER A 845 25.83 -30.18 -25.50
N LEU A 846 25.84 -31.33 -24.80
CA LEU A 846 24.93 -31.63 -23.69
C LEU A 846 25.20 -30.69 -22.49
N GLN A 847 24.16 -30.07 -21.94
CA GLN A 847 24.19 -29.19 -20.78
C GLN A 847 23.45 -29.82 -19.58
N PRO A 848 24.09 -29.90 -18.40
CA PRO A 848 23.42 -30.28 -17.15
C PRO A 848 22.28 -29.32 -16.78
N ARG A 849 21.39 -29.72 -15.86
CA ARG A 849 20.18 -28.97 -15.48
C ARG A 849 20.53 -27.59 -14.93
N GLU A 850 19.92 -26.56 -15.50
CA GLU A 850 20.07 -25.17 -15.08
C GLU A 850 18.73 -24.58 -14.67
N GLN A 851 18.70 -23.88 -13.54
CA GLN A 851 17.47 -23.30 -13.00
C GLN A 851 17.22 -21.89 -13.55
N ILE A 852 15.95 -21.51 -13.61
CA ILE A 852 15.50 -20.20 -14.11
C ILE A 852 15.56 -19.19 -12.95
N ASN A 853 16.19 -18.03 -13.20
CA ASN A 853 15.99 -16.84 -12.40
C ASN A 853 14.79 -16.07 -12.94
N GLN A 854 13.76 -15.87 -12.13
CA GLN A 854 12.56 -15.14 -12.51
C GLN A 854 12.76 -13.62 -12.53
N LEU A 855 13.75 -13.10 -11.79
CA LEU A 855 13.99 -11.66 -11.65
C LEU A 855 15.12 -11.18 -12.55
N THR A 856 15.21 -9.86 -12.72
CA THR A 856 16.40 -9.22 -13.28
C THR A 856 17.58 -9.47 -12.34
N SER A 857 18.80 -9.54 -12.88
CA SER A 857 20.01 -9.71 -12.05
C SER A 857 20.61 -8.39 -11.55
N TYR A 858 20.01 -7.26 -11.94
CA TYR A 858 20.51 -5.94 -11.63
C TYR A 858 19.93 -5.46 -10.30
N ILE A 859 20.68 -4.61 -9.58
CA ILE A 859 20.09 -3.81 -8.50
C ILE A 859 19.32 -2.67 -9.17
N ASP A 860 18.09 -2.93 -9.61
CA ASP A 860 17.26 -2.00 -10.38
C ASP A 860 15.85 -1.78 -9.83
N ALA A 861 15.65 -2.21 -8.57
CA ALA A 861 14.41 -2.08 -7.83
C ALA A 861 13.25 -2.92 -8.43
N SER A 862 13.55 -4.05 -9.08
CA SER A 862 12.56 -4.97 -9.64
C SER A 862 11.60 -5.53 -8.59
N GLN A 863 12.03 -5.64 -7.33
CA GLN A 863 11.16 -5.99 -6.19
C GLN A 863 10.09 -4.93 -5.87
N VAL A 864 10.24 -3.71 -6.41
CA VAL A 864 9.23 -2.64 -6.37
C VAL A 864 8.47 -2.55 -7.69
N TYR A 865 9.16 -2.67 -8.82
CA TYR A 865 8.61 -2.36 -10.16
C TYR A 865 8.15 -3.58 -10.98
N GLY A 866 8.45 -4.80 -10.53
CA GLY A 866 8.25 -6.02 -11.28
C GLY A 866 9.40 -6.33 -12.23
N PHE A 867 9.37 -7.54 -12.79
CA PHE A 867 10.37 -8.08 -13.73
C PHE A 867 9.78 -8.35 -15.12
N SER A 868 8.49 -8.05 -15.32
CA SER A 868 7.77 -8.18 -16.59
C SER A 868 6.89 -6.95 -16.83
N GLU A 869 6.70 -6.59 -18.10
CA GLU A 869 5.86 -5.44 -18.49
C GLU A 869 4.40 -5.60 -18.01
N GLU A 870 3.90 -6.83 -17.94
CA GLU A 870 2.55 -7.13 -17.44
C GLU A 870 2.43 -6.76 -15.95
N LEU A 871 3.35 -7.23 -15.11
CA LEU A 871 3.36 -6.94 -13.68
C LEU A 871 3.64 -5.45 -13.41
N ALA A 872 4.60 -4.86 -14.11
CA ALA A 872 4.90 -3.43 -13.98
C ALA A 872 3.67 -2.57 -14.32
N ARG A 873 2.92 -2.94 -15.36
CA ARG A 873 1.67 -2.28 -15.72
C ARG A 873 0.59 -2.44 -14.66
N GLU A 874 0.47 -3.61 -14.04
CA GLU A 874 -0.48 -3.87 -12.95
C GLU A 874 -0.18 -3.05 -11.69
N LEU A 875 1.10 -2.77 -11.43
CA LEU A 875 1.59 -1.99 -10.29
C LEU A 875 1.46 -0.47 -10.50
N ARG A 876 1.41 0.00 -11.75
CA ARG A 876 1.33 1.42 -12.10
C ARG A 876 -0.08 1.96 -11.97
N ASP A 877 -0.20 3.20 -11.50
CA ASP A 877 -1.43 3.95 -11.61
C ASP A 877 -1.53 4.55 -13.02
N LEU A 878 -2.25 3.85 -13.89
CA LEU A 878 -2.47 4.26 -15.28
C LEU A 878 -3.65 5.24 -15.42
N ASN A 879 -4.35 5.53 -14.34
CA ASN A 879 -5.52 6.39 -14.33
C ASN A 879 -5.17 7.85 -14.02
N SER A 880 -3.95 8.12 -13.55
CA SER A 880 -3.43 9.47 -13.33
C SER A 880 -2.32 9.84 -14.31
N ASP A 881 -2.11 11.14 -14.49
CA ASP A 881 -0.99 11.69 -15.29
C ASP A 881 0.29 11.89 -14.47
N GLY A 882 0.35 11.31 -13.26
CA GLY A 882 1.39 11.57 -12.27
C GLY A 882 2.59 10.62 -12.28
N GLY A 883 2.56 9.56 -13.11
CA GLY A 883 3.62 8.56 -13.18
C GLY A 883 3.82 7.76 -11.89
N ARG A 884 2.73 7.52 -11.13
CA ARG A 884 2.75 6.90 -9.80
C ARG A 884 2.60 5.37 -9.86
N LEU A 885 2.98 4.71 -8.77
CA LEU A 885 2.54 3.35 -8.45
C LEU A 885 1.17 3.40 -7.76
N ARG A 886 0.36 2.35 -7.96
CA ARG A 886 -0.95 2.20 -7.31
C ARG A 886 -0.81 2.15 -5.80
N GLU A 887 -1.75 2.80 -5.15
CA GLU A 887 -1.90 2.80 -3.71
C GLU A 887 -3.11 1.93 -3.34
N GLY A 888 -2.99 1.17 -2.25
CA GLY A 888 -4.10 0.42 -1.67
C GLY A 888 -4.94 1.26 -0.73
N ALA A 889 -5.80 0.59 0.05
CA ALA A 889 -6.74 1.24 0.95
C ALA A 889 -6.07 2.30 1.86
N LEU A 890 -6.65 3.50 1.87
CA LEU A 890 -6.27 4.60 2.74
C LEU A 890 -7.03 4.47 4.06
N PHE A 891 -6.29 4.37 5.16
CA PHE A 891 -6.86 4.38 6.50
C PHE A 891 -6.77 5.80 7.07
N PRO A 892 -7.84 6.34 7.70
CA PRO A 892 -7.82 7.67 8.30
C PRO A 892 -6.59 7.88 9.20
N GLY A 893 -5.86 8.98 8.97
CA GLY A 893 -4.64 9.31 9.72
C GLY A 893 -3.40 8.46 9.39
N ARG A 894 -3.46 7.57 8.39
CA ARG A 894 -2.32 6.73 7.98
C ARG A 894 -1.89 7.02 6.53
N LYS A 895 -0.61 6.78 6.26
CA LYS A 895 -0.04 6.85 4.89
C LYS A 895 -0.50 5.66 4.04
N PRO A 896 -0.55 5.79 2.70
CA PRO A 896 -0.98 4.72 1.79
C PRO A 896 -0.22 3.41 1.98
N LEU A 897 -0.89 2.27 1.82
CA LEU A 897 -0.27 0.94 1.75
C LEU A 897 -0.17 0.48 0.30
N LEU A 898 0.46 -0.66 0.07
CA LEU A 898 0.45 -1.34 -1.24
C LEU A 898 -0.99 -1.71 -1.65
N PRO A 899 -1.29 -1.86 -2.95
CA PRO A 899 -2.59 -2.35 -3.41
C PRO A 899 -2.78 -3.82 -3.04
N TYR A 900 -4.02 -4.27 -2.82
CA TYR A 900 -4.29 -5.70 -2.63
C TYR A 900 -4.14 -6.47 -3.94
N SER A 901 -3.66 -7.70 -3.86
CA SER A 901 -3.69 -8.61 -4.99
C SER A 901 -5.11 -9.07 -5.27
N SER A 902 -5.53 -8.98 -6.54
CA SER A 902 -6.77 -9.59 -7.05
C SER A 902 -6.58 -11.03 -7.50
N ASN A 903 -5.34 -11.53 -7.47
CA ASN A 903 -5.01 -12.88 -7.90
C ASN A 903 -5.37 -13.89 -6.80
N ALA A 904 -6.25 -14.84 -7.10
CA ALA A 904 -6.63 -15.92 -6.19
C ALA A 904 -5.45 -16.80 -5.73
N VAL A 905 -4.34 -16.78 -6.48
CA VAL A 905 -3.10 -17.49 -6.15
C VAL A 905 -2.22 -16.71 -5.15
N MET A 906 -2.54 -15.46 -4.85
CA MET A 906 -1.88 -14.66 -3.81
C MET A 906 -2.84 -14.42 -2.64
N ASP A 907 -3.07 -15.46 -1.85
CA ASP A 907 -3.94 -15.39 -0.68
C ASP A 907 -3.15 -15.50 0.64
N CYS A 908 -3.24 -14.44 1.45
CA CYS A 908 -2.62 -14.38 2.77
C CYS A 908 -3.62 -14.74 3.88
N ARG A 909 -4.89 -15.00 3.54
CA ARG A 909 -5.94 -15.42 4.48
C ARG A 909 -5.71 -16.87 4.87
N ARG A 910 -4.87 -17.06 5.89
CA ARG A 910 -4.57 -18.38 6.46
C ARG A 910 -5.74 -18.94 7.27
N ASN A 911 -6.45 -18.05 7.95
CA ASN A 911 -7.61 -18.34 8.76
C ASN A 911 -8.56 -17.14 8.66
N LEU A 912 -9.74 -17.35 8.06
CA LEU A 912 -10.74 -16.28 7.88
C LEU A 912 -11.24 -15.71 9.22
N SER A 913 -11.04 -16.43 10.34
CA SER A 913 -11.34 -15.92 11.68
C SER A 913 -10.25 -15.01 12.26
N GLU A 914 -9.02 -15.04 11.72
CA GLU A 914 -7.94 -14.13 12.13
C GLU A 914 -7.91 -12.86 11.27
N SER A 915 -8.19 -12.96 9.97
CA SER A 915 -8.36 -11.80 9.09
C SER A 915 -8.97 -12.16 7.75
N THR A 916 -9.74 -11.23 7.19
CA THR A 916 -10.33 -11.31 5.84
C THR A 916 -9.45 -10.66 4.76
N LEU A 917 -8.25 -10.20 5.12
CA LEU A 917 -7.39 -9.42 4.23
C LEU A 917 -6.50 -10.28 3.30
N ASN A 918 -6.56 -9.97 2.00
CA ASN A 918 -5.71 -10.59 0.97
C ASN A 918 -4.23 -10.17 1.14
N CYS A 919 -3.34 -10.85 0.40
CA CYS A 919 -1.96 -10.38 0.24
C CYS A 919 -1.91 -9.02 -0.47
N PHE A 920 -0.88 -8.24 -0.20
CA PHE A 920 -0.54 -7.06 -0.98
C PHE A 920 0.18 -7.42 -2.28
N LEU A 921 -0.04 -6.64 -3.34
CA LEU A 921 0.65 -6.74 -4.61
C LEU A 921 1.91 -5.85 -4.59
N ALA A 922 3.03 -6.38 -5.07
CA ALA A 922 4.32 -5.71 -5.17
C ALA A 922 5.12 -6.25 -6.37
N GLY A 923 6.27 -5.64 -6.69
CA GLY A 923 7.16 -6.09 -7.76
C GLY A 923 7.73 -7.50 -7.56
N ASP A 924 7.91 -7.92 -6.31
CA ASP A 924 8.22 -9.31 -5.96
C ASP A 924 7.07 -9.96 -5.17
N ILE A 925 6.71 -11.16 -5.61
CA ILE A 925 5.61 -11.98 -5.09
C ILE A 925 5.80 -12.38 -3.61
N ARG A 926 7.04 -12.43 -3.11
CA ARG A 926 7.37 -12.77 -1.73
C ARG A 926 7.28 -11.57 -0.78
N ALA A 927 6.85 -10.39 -1.22
CA ALA A 927 6.70 -9.21 -0.35
C ALA A 927 5.89 -9.46 0.93
N ASN A 928 4.92 -10.38 0.88
CA ASN A 928 4.09 -10.75 2.02
C ASN A 928 4.69 -11.83 2.91
N GLU A 929 5.90 -12.35 2.60
CA GLU A 929 6.52 -13.44 3.34
C GLU A 929 6.51 -13.18 4.83
N GLN A 930 6.92 -11.99 5.26
CA GLN A 930 6.84 -11.51 6.64
C GLN A 930 6.63 -9.99 6.69
N VAL A 931 6.01 -9.48 7.76
CA VAL A 931 5.52 -8.10 7.84
C VAL A 931 6.60 -7.00 7.81
N GLY A 932 7.83 -7.28 8.28
CA GLY A 932 8.98 -6.39 8.16
C GLY A 932 9.45 -6.22 6.70
N LEU A 933 9.40 -7.26 5.88
CA LEU A 933 9.68 -7.19 4.45
C LEU A 933 8.59 -6.38 3.75
N LEU A 934 7.32 -6.67 4.06
CA LEU A 934 6.18 -5.93 3.54
C LEU A 934 6.23 -4.43 3.88
N ALA A 935 6.74 -4.09 5.07
CA ALA A 935 7.00 -2.70 5.46
C ALA A 935 8.04 -2.03 4.54
N MET A 936 9.11 -2.74 4.14
CA MET A 936 10.11 -2.23 3.18
C MET A 936 9.51 -2.00 1.79
N HIS A 937 8.74 -2.94 1.24
CA HIS A 937 8.07 -2.73 -0.05
C HIS A 937 7.12 -1.51 0.00
N THR A 938 6.38 -1.36 1.10
CA THR A 938 5.48 -0.21 1.30
C THR A 938 6.27 1.11 1.36
N LEU A 939 7.41 1.12 2.07
CA LEU A 939 8.27 2.30 2.18
C LEU A 939 8.77 2.76 0.81
N TRP A 940 9.25 1.83 -0.03
CA TRP A 940 9.81 2.17 -1.34
C TRP A 940 8.77 2.50 -2.41
N MET A 941 7.56 1.93 -2.33
CA MET A 941 6.43 2.41 -3.14
C MET A 941 6.07 3.86 -2.78
N ARG A 942 6.04 4.20 -1.48
CA ARG A 942 5.80 5.59 -1.03
C ARG A 942 6.89 6.54 -1.50
N GLU A 943 8.15 6.11 -1.49
CA GLU A 943 9.26 6.93 -1.97
C GLU A 943 9.16 7.21 -3.48
N HIS A 944 8.82 6.19 -4.28
CA HIS A 944 8.53 6.41 -5.70
C HIS A 944 7.41 7.45 -5.90
N ASN A 945 6.29 7.32 -5.20
CA ASN A 945 5.16 8.24 -5.33
C ASN A 945 5.51 9.67 -4.87
N ARG A 946 6.35 9.80 -3.84
CA ARG A 946 6.88 11.10 -3.40
C ARG A 946 7.74 11.74 -4.51
N LEU A 947 8.67 10.98 -5.09
CA LEU A 947 9.56 11.43 -6.17
C LEU A 947 8.76 11.81 -7.42
N ALA A 948 7.83 10.96 -7.87
CA ALA A 948 6.99 11.23 -9.04
C ALA A 948 6.20 12.54 -8.87
N LYS A 949 5.62 12.77 -7.68
CA LYS A 949 4.93 14.02 -7.34
C LYS A 949 5.85 15.25 -7.41
N GLU A 950 7.05 15.15 -6.83
CA GLU A 950 8.03 16.26 -6.85
C GLU A 950 8.56 16.53 -8.27
N LEU A 951 8.84 15.48 -9.04
CA LEU A 951 9.27 15.59 -10.43
C LEU A 951 8.20 16.21 -11.32
N LYS A 952 6.91 15.90 -11.11
CA LYS A 952 5.79 16.54 -11.82
C LYS A 952 5.67 18.02 -11.48
N TYR A 953 5.90 18.38 -10.21
CA TYR A 953 5.92 19.79 -9.81
C TYR A 953 7.09 20.55 -10.46
N LEU A 954 8.28 19.96 -10.52
CA LEU A 954 9.47 20.56 -11.13
C LEU A 954 9.40 20.58 -12.67
N ASN A 955 8.76 19.58 -13.28
CA ASN A 955 8.69 19.39 -14.72
C ASN A 955 7.23 19.16 -15.16
N PRO A 956 6.36 20.18 -15.16
CA PRO A 956 4.94 20.02 -15.48
C PRO A 956 4.68 19.43 -16.88
N GLN A 957 5.61 19.66 -17.81
CA GLN A 957 5.57 19.21 -19.20
C GLN A 957 5.89 17.71 -19.39
N TRP A 958 6.42 17.03 -18.37
CA TRP A 958 6.70 15.61 -18.48
C TRP A 958 5.40 14.80 -18.47
N ASP A 959 5.35 13.82 -19.38
CA ASP A 959 4.27 12.84 -19.46
C ASP A 959 4.39 11.77 -18.36
N THR A 960 3.33 10.98 -18.23
CA THR A 960 3.21 9.93 -17.21
C THR A 960 4.35 8.92 -17.26
N ASP A 961 4.79 8.53 -18.47
CA ASP A 961 5.85 7.53 -18.65
C ASP A 961 7.21 8.09 -18.24
N THR A 962 7.51 9.33 -18.63
CA THR A 962 8.75 10.02 -18.23
C THR A 962 8.83 10.16 -16.72
N LEU A 963 7.74 10.57 -16.06
CA LEU A 963 7.69 10.69 -14.60
C LEU A 963 7.94 9.34 -13.90
N TYR A 964 7.26 8.29 -14.38
CA TYR A 964 7.43 6.94 -13.85
C TYR A 964 8.88 6.46 -13.99
N HIS A 965 9.47 6.61 -15.18
CA HIS A 965 10.81 6.12 -15.46
C HIS A 965 11.90 6.92 -14.73
N GLU A 966 11.76 8.25 -14.59
CA GLU A 966 12.71 9.06 -13.81
C GLU A 966 12.61 8.76 -12.32
N ALA A 967 11.40 8.63 -11.76
CA ALA A 967 11.23 8.22 -10.36
C ALA A 967 11.79 6.81 -10.11
N ARG A 968 11.53 5.85 -11.01
CA ARG A 968 12.11 4.48 -10.97
C ARG A 968 13.63 4.50 -11.01
N LYS A 969 14.21 5.31 -11.89
CA LYS A 969 15.67 5.47 -12.03
C LYS A 969 16.31 5.99 -10.74
N ILE A 970 15.70 6.99 -10.10
CA ILE A 970 16.20 7.55 -8.82
C ILE A 970 16.10 6.51 -7.70
N VAL A 971 14.98 5.77 -7.60
CA VAL A 971 14.81 4.70 -6.61
C VAL A 971 15.87 3.61 -6.78
N GLY A 972 16.08 3.11 -8.01
CA GLY A 972 17.12 2.11 -8.29
C GLY A 972 18.52 2.62 -7.91
N ALA A 973 18.84 3.88 -8.25
CA ALA A 973 20.11 4.49 -7.86
C ALA A 973 20.27 4.66 -6.34
N ALA A 974 19.19 5.00 -5.63
CA ALA A 974 19.21 5.09 -4.16
C ALA A 974 19.47 3.72 -3.52
N MET A 975 18.85 2.65 -4.03
CA MET A 975 19.10 1.28 -3.57
C MET A 975 20.53 0.83 -3.84
N GLN A 976 21.07 1.09 -5.04
CA GLN A 976 22.49 0.85 -5.34
C GLN A 976 23.40 1.59 -4.36
N HIS A 977 23.11 2.87 -4.10
CA HIS A 977 23.90 3.68 -3.17
C HIS A 977 23.87 3.10 -1.74
N ILE A 978 22.68 2.78 -1.22
CA ILE A 978 22.55 2.16 0.11
C ILE A 978 23.31 0.84 0.17
N THR A 979 23.15 -0.02 -0.83
CA THR A 979 23.82 -1.33 -0.89
C THR A 979 25.33 -1.18 -0.87
N PHE A 980 25.92 -0.38 -1.77
CA PHE A 980 27.37 -0.28 -1.90
C PHE A 980 28.05 0.62 -0.86
N LYS A 981 27.36 1.64 -0.34
CA LYS A 981 27.96 2.61 0.60
C LYS A 981 27.62 2.36 2.07
N GLN A 982 26.50 1.69 2.37
CA GLN A 982 26.04 1.51 3.75
C GLN A 982 25.96 0.03 4.13
N TRP A 983 25.32 -0.79 3.31
CA TRP A 983 25.09 -2.20 3.66
C TRP A 983 26.36 -3.05 3.51
N LEU A 984 27.06 -2.98 2.38
CA LEU A 984 28.25 -3.80 2.15
C LEU A 984 29.38 -3.58 3.16
N PRO A 985 29.71 -2.35 3.59
CA PRO A 985 30.68 -2.15 4.65
C PRO A 985 30.36 -2.88 5.95
N ASN A 986 29.07 -2.97 6.33
CA ASN A 986 28.63 -3.70 7.52
C ASN A 986 28.70 -5.23 7.34
N VAL A 987 28.47 -5.73 6.13
CA VAL A 987 28.48 -7.17 5.83
C VAL A 987 29.88 -7.71 5.58
N LEU A 988 30.70 -6.97 4.83
CA LEU A 988 32.02 -7.41 4.36
C LEU A 988 33.16 -6.96 5.27
N GLY A 989 32.93 -5.91 6.07
CA GLY A 989 33.97 -5.24 6.84
C GLY A 989 35.05 -4.59 5.95
N LYS A 990 36.03 -3.95 6.60
CA LYS A 990 37.11 -3.22 5.91
C LYS A 990 37.85 -4.07 4.87
N LYS A 991 38.30 -5.28 5.25
CA LYS A 991 39.06 -6.17 4.38
C LYS A 991 38.24 -6.64 3.16
N GLY A 992 36.96 -6.94 3.36
CA GLY A 992 36.09 -7.35 2.26
C GLY A 992 35.80 -6.20 1.30
N MET A 993 35.67 -4.97 1.80
CA MET A 993 35.57 -3.77 0.95
C MET A 993 36.85 -3.48 0.17
N GLU A 994 38.03 -3.69 0.78
CA GLU A 994 39.33 -3.61 0.07
C GLU A 994 39.41 -4.64 -1.07
N MET A 995 38.88 -5.84 -0.85
CA MET A 995 38.80 -6.89 -1.89
C MET A 995 37.79 -6.57 -3.00
N LEU A 996 36.67 -5.92 -2.67
CA LEU A 996 35.67 -5.46 -3.65
C LEU A 996 36.27 -4.39 -4.58
N GLY A 997 37.05 -3.47 -4.02
CA GLY A 997 37.72 -2.40 -4.75
C GLY A 997 36.78 -1.26 -5.18
N GLU A 998 37.35 -0.29 -5.89
CA GLU A 998 36.61 0.86 -6.42
C GLU A 998 35.94 0.53 -7.77
N TYR A 999 34.81 1.20 -8.05
CA TYR A 999 34.13 1.08 -9.33
C TYR A 999 34.96 1.69 -10.46
N LYS A 1000 35.22 0.91 -11.52
CA LYS A 1000 36.08 1.30 -12.65
C LYS A 1000 35.33 1.68 -13.92
N GLY A 1001 34.01 1.86 -13.83
CA GLY A 1001 33.14 2.07 -15.00
C GLY A 1001 32.50 0.77 -15.52
N TYR A 1002 31.53 0.93 -16.42
CA TYR A 1002 30.81 -0.18 -17.03
C TYR A 1002 31.72 -1.00 -17.96
N ASN A 1003 31.65 -2.33 -17.85
CA ASN A 1003 32.39 -3.26 -18.70
C ASN A 1003 31.42 -4.16 -19.48
N PRO A 1004 31.26 -3.99 -20.81
CA PRO A 1004 30.31 -4.78 -21.61
C PRO A 1004 30.71 -6.25 -21.77
N ASN A 1005 31.94 -6.63 -21.44
CA ASN A 1005 32.42 -8.01 -21.54
C ASN A 1005 32.09 -8.84 -20.29
N LEU A 1006 31.47 -8.22 -19.28
CA LEU A 1006 31.14 -8.86 -18.02
C LEU A 1006 29.68 -9.31 -18.04
N ASN A 1007 29.45 -10.60 -17.76
CA ASN A 1007 28.11 -11.15 -17.63
C ASN A 1007 27.56 -10.86 -16.21
N PRO A 1008 26.53 -10.01 -16.06
CA PRO A 1008 25.94 -9.63 -14.78
C PRO A 1008 24.87 -10.63 -14.29
N SER A 1009 24.56 -11.70 -15.03
CA SER A 1009 23.63 -12.72 -14.55
C SER A 1009 24.08 -13.30 -13.21
N ILE A 1010 23.16 -13.31 -12.24
CA ILE A 1010 23.41 -13.85 -10.90
C ILE A 1010 23.88 -15.29 -10.99
N SER A 1011 24.94 -15.62 -10.25
CA SER A 1011 25.41 -17.00 -10.16
C SER A 1011 24.50 -17.88 -9.31
N ASN A 1012 24.36 -19.14 -9.74
CA ASN A 1012 23.49 -20.10 -9.07
C ASN A 1012 23.88 -20.32 -7.59
N VAL A 1013 25.19 -20.35 -7.29
CA VAL A 1013 25.68 -20.48 -5.91
C VAL A 1013 25.37 -19.27 -5.04
N PHE A 1014 25.33 -18.07 -5.63
CA PHE A 1014 24.98 -16.85 -4.91
C PHE A 1014 23.53 -16.88 -4.44
N ALA A 1015 22.59 -17.09 -5.38
CA ALA A 1015 21.15 -17.22 -5.15
C ALA A 1015 20.77 -18.40 -4.23
N THR A 1016 21.48 -19.52 -4.39
CA THR A 1016 21.09 -20.79 -3.73
C THR A 1016 21.72 -20.97 -2.35
N ALA A 1017 22.86 -20.33 -2.08
CA ALA A 1017 23.60 -20.54 -0.84
C ALA A 1017 24.26 -19.28 -0.29
N ALA A 1018 25.09 -18.58 -1.07
CA ALA A 1018 25.99 -17.58 -0.50
C ALA A 1018 25.24 -16.39 0.11
N LEU A 1019 24.24 -15.80 -0.57
CA LEU A 1019 23.48 -14.66 -0.03
C LEU A 1019 22.54 -15.05 1.12
N ARG A 1020 22.25 -16.34 1.27
CA ARG A 1020 21.42 -16.90 2.34
C ARG A 1020 22.10 -16.92 3.71
N PHE A 1021 23.35 -16.43 3.82
CA PHE A 1021 23.98 -16.15 5.12
C PHE A 1021 23.11 -15.20 5.98
N GLY A 1022 22.28 -14.35 5.35
CA GLY A 1022 21.33 -13.49 6.05
C GLY A 1022 20.36 -14.24 6.96
N HIS A 1023 20.06 -15.52 6.68
CA HIS A 1023 19.22 -16.35 7.56
C HIS A 1023 19.80 -16.50 8.98
N THR A 1024 21.13 -16.45 9.11
CA THR A 1024 21.84 -16.55 10.39
C THR A 1024 21.66 -15.29 11.26
N MET A 1025 21.22 -14.19 10.67
CA MET A 1025 21.04 -12.87 11.30
C MET A 1025 19.60 -12.57 11.71
N ILE A 1026 18.66 -13.45 11.37
CA ILE A 1026 17.24 -13.28 11.66
C ILE A 1026 16.97 -13.47 13.16
N ASN A 1027 16.33 -12.48 13.77
CA ASN A 1027 15.82 -12.59 15.13
C ASN A 1027 14.55 -13.46 15.19
N PRO A 1028 14.33 -14.23 16.27
CA PRO A 1028 13.10 -15.01 16.45
C PRO A 1028 11.85 -14.16 16.71
N VAL A 1029 12.03 -12.88 17.04
CA VAL A 1029 10.94 -11.95 17.37
C VAL A 1029 11.18 -10.62 16.66
N LEU A 1030 10.15 -10.13 15.97
CA LEU A 1030 10.09 -8.77 15.44
C LEU A 1030 9.59 -7.83 16.53
N GLN A 1031 10.43 -6.88 16.94
CA GLN A 1031 10.00 -5.83 17.86
C GLN A 1031 9.11 -4.83 17.12
N ARG A 1032 8.09 -4.33 17.81
CA ARG A 1032 7.15 -3.33 17.29
C ARG A 1032 7.07 -2.19 18.27
N LEU A 1033 7.56 -1.03 17.86
CA LEU A 1033 7.81 0.09 18.78
C LEU A 1033 6.96 1.32 18.43
N ASN A 1034 6.35 1.94 19.44
CA ASN A 1034 5.65 3.22 19.31
C ASN A 1034 6.65 4.38 19.09
N TRP A 1035 6.16 5.62 19.10
CA TRP A 1035 6.94 6.82 18.78
C TRP A 1035 8.03 7.15 19.83
N ASP A 1036 7.91 6.68 21.07
CA ASP A 1036 8.90 6.78 22.15
C ASP A 1036 9.77 5.52 22.28
N PHE A 1037 9.80 4.66 21.25
CA PHE A 1037 10.63 3.46 21.17
C PHE A 1037 10.34 2.42 22.27
N LYS A 1038 9.11 2.37 22.76
CA LYS A 1038 8.58 1.34 23.66
C LYS A 1038 7.70 0.34 22.90
N PRO A 1039 7.58 -0.91 23.36
CA PRO A 1039 6.67 -1.88 22.73
C PRO A 1039 5.24 -1.31 22.61
N ILE A 1040 4.62 -1.46 21.44
CA ILE A 1040 3.19 -1.16 21.26
C ILE A 1040 2.33 -2.11 22.11
N ARG A 1041 1.04 -1.81 22.26
CA ARG A 1041 0.09 -2.60 23.08
C ARG A 1041 0.07 -4.08 22.72
N GLU A 1042 0.17 -4.38 21.43
CA GLU A 1042 0.17 -5.74 20.86
C GLU A 1042 1.50 -6.48 21.13
N GLY A 1043 2.52 -5.77 21.62
CA GLY A 1043 3.81 -6.31 22.05
C GLY A 1043 4.71 -6.79 20.91
N PRO A 1044 5.85 -7.42 21.24
CA PRO A 1044 6.74 -8.06 20.27
C PRO A 1044 6.05 -9.20 19.51
N LEU A 1045 6.38 -9.40 18.24
CA LEU A 1045 5.74 -10.38 17.36
C LEU A 1045 6.69 -11.56 17.08
N PRO A 1046 6.38 -12.79 17.56
CA PRO A 1046 7.13 -13.99 17.18
C PRO A 1046 7.14 -14.18 15.66
N LEU A 1047 8.28 -14.57 15.10
CA LEU A 1047 8.46 -14.65 13.66
C LEU A 1047 7.47 -15.64 13.02
N SER A 1048 7.16 -16.76 13.67
CA SER A 1048 6.16 -17.72 13.18
C SER A 1048 4.77 -17.10 12.98
N LYS A 1049 4.44 -16.04 13.74
CA LYS A 1049 3.17 -15.29 13.66
C LYS A 1049 3.26 -14.05 12.75
N ALA A 1050 4.46 -13.69 12.32
CA ALA A 1050 4.73 -12.58 11.41
C ALA A 1050 4.62 -13.00 9.93
N PHE A 1051 4.83 -14.27 9.63
CA PHE A 1051 4.75 -14.73 8.25
C PHE A 1051 3.34 -14.55 7.68
N PHE A 1052 3.19 -14.22 6.39
CA PHE A 1052 1.92 -14.03 5.64
C PHE A 1052 0.76 -13.46 6.49
N SER A 1053 1.04 -12.40 7.26
CA SER A 1053 0.07 -11.76 8.16
C SER A 1053 -0.09 -10.25 7.87
N PRO A 1054 -0.40 -9.86 6.62
CA PRO A 1054 -0.48 -8.46 6.20
C PRO A 1054 -1.50 -7.65 7.01
N TRP A 1055 -2.51 -8.31 7.57
CA TRP A 1055 -3.50 -7.72 8.45
C TRP A 1055 -2.90 -7.00 9.66
N ARG A 1056 -1.74 -7.46 10.15
CA ARG A 1056 -1.05 -6.79 11.27
C ARG A 1056 -0.59 -5.38 10.91
N ILE A 1057 -0.22 -5.12 9.65
CA ILE A 1057 0.11 -3.76 9.21
C ILE A 1057 -1.15 -2.89 9.15
N VAL A 1058 -2.27 -3.47 8.73
CA VAL A 1058 -3.54 -2.76 8.60
C VAL A 1058 -4.13 -2.46 9.98
N GLU A 1059 -4.13 -3.41 10.90
CA GLU A 1059 -4.85 -3.33 12.16
C GLU A 1059 -3.93 -2.88 13.32
N GLU A 1060 -2.67 -3.31 13.34
CA GLU A 1060 -1.75 -3.15 14.49
C GLU A 1060 -0.69 -2.05 14.27
N GLY A 1061 -1.11 -0.89 13.75
CA GLY A 1061 -0.32 0.36 13.80
C GLY A 1061 0.51 0.72 12.55
N GLY A 1062 0.30 0.06 11.41
CA GLY A 1062 1.00 0.40 10.17
C GLY A 1062 2.42 -0.15 10.11
N ILE A 1063 3.25 0.47 9.25
CA ILE A 1063 4.65 0.05 9.05
C ILE A 1063 5.61 0.68 10.06
N ASP A 1064 5.25 1.82 10.66
CA ASP A 1064 6.13 2.59 11.54
C ASP A 1064 6.63 1.78 12.75
N PRO A 1065 5.79 0.98 13.45
CA PRO A 1065 6.27 0.19 14.58
C PRO A 1065 7.30 -0.86 14.19
N LEU A 1066 7.13 -1.46 13.00
CA LEU A 1066 8.07 -2.44 12.46
C LEU A 1066 9.38 -1.78 12.05
N LEU A 1067 9.33 -0.65 11.34
CA LEU A 1067 10.53 0.09 10.94
C LEU A 1067 11.34 0.55 12.17
N ARG A 1068 10.69 1.09 13.20
CA ARG A 1068 11.38 1.43 14.46
C ARG A 1068 12.03 0.20 15.10
N GLY A 1069 11.32 -0.92 15.14
CA GLY A 1069 11.87 -2.19 15.62
C GLY A 1069 13.11 -2.64 14.86
N LEU A 1070 13.09 -2.56 13.53
CA LEU A 1070 14.23 -2.92 12.68
C LEU A 1070 15.45 -2.02 12.91
N PHE A 1071 15.25 -0.71 13.11
CA PHE A 1071 16.34 0.23 13.38
C PHE A 1071 16.86 0.22 14.82
N SER A 1072 16.08 -0.27 15.79
CA SER A 1072 16.42 -0.11 17.22
C SER A 1072 16.91 -1.39 17.89
N VAL A 1073 16.74 -2.53 17.23
CA VAL A 1073 17.08 -3.84 17.78
C VAL A 1073 18.29 -4.35 17.05
N ALA A 1074 19.24 -4.91 17.81
CA ALA A 1074 20.39 -5.57 17.24
C ALA A 1074 19.99 -6.77 16.36
N ALA A 1075 20.70 -7.00 15.27
CA ALA A 1075 20.58 -8.24 14.51
C ALA A 1075 21.07 -9.42 15.38
N LYS A 1076 20.65 -10.64 15.04
CA LYS A 1076 21.26 -11.82 15.64
C LYS A 1076 22.70 -11.93 15.10
N ILE A 1077 23.68 -12.12 15.99
CA ILE A 1077 25.06 -12.39 15.55
C ILE A 1077 25.21 -13.87 15.18
N LYS A 1078 26.03 -14.13 14.17
CA LYS A 1078 26.43 -15.48 13.78
C LYS A 1078 27.52 -15.99 14.72
N LYS A 1079 27.34 -17.19 15.28
CA LYS A 1079 28.39 -17.96 15.95
C LYS A 1079 28.38 -19.41 15.46
N PRO A 1080 29.52 -20.13 15.46
CA PRO A 1080 29.58 -21.53 15.02
C PRO A 1080 28.57 -22.47 15.72
N THR A 1081 28.20 -22.17 16.96
CA THR A 1081 27.25 -22.95 17.77
C THR A 1081 25.85 -22.34 17.86
N GLU A 1082 25.62 -21.17 17.24
CA GLU A 1082 24.36 -20.43 17.29
C GLU A 1082 23.98 -19.97 15.87
N ASN A 1083 23.65 -20.91 14.99
CA ASN A 1083 23.43 -20.63 13.58
C ASN A 1083 21.98 -20.13 13.28
N LEU A 1084 21.01 -21.00 12.96
CA LEU A 1084 19.60 -20.56 12.75
C LEU A 1084 18.75 -20.79 13.99
N ASN A 1085 17.89 -19.82 14.30
CA ASN A 1085 16.98 -19.92 15.45
C ASN A 1085 15.82 -20.89 15.19
N THR A 1086 15.19 -21.41 16.25
CA THR A 1086 14.09 -22.38 16.16
C THR A 1086 12.84 -21.88 15.45
N GLU A 1087 12.60 -20.57 15.32
CA GLU A 1087 11.46 -20.09 14.53
C GLU A 1087 11.60 -20.43 13.04
N LEU A 1088 12.84 -20.59 12.55
CA LEU A 1088 13.15 -20.92 11.16
C LEU A 1088 13.36 -22.41 10.91
N THR A 1089 13.86 -23.15 11.90
CA THR A 1089 14.15 -24.59 11.76
C THR A 1089 13.03 -25.47 12.31
N GLU A 1090 12.24 -24.98 13.25
CA GLU A 1090 11.18 -25.76 13.91
C GLU A 1090 9.77 -25.23 13.68
N HIS A 1091 9.60 -23.94 13.36
CA HIS A 1091 8.28 -23.27 13.35
C HIS A 1091 7.98 -22.53 12.04
N LEU A 1092 8.75 -22.75 10.97
CA LEU A 1092 8.60 -22.05 9.70
C LEU A 1092 7.20 -22.32 9.11
N PHE A 1093 6.42 -21.24 9.01
CA PHE A 1093 5.03 -21.23 8.55
C PHE A 1093 4.05 -22.12 9.33
N GLN A 1094 4.35 -22.44 10.60
CA GLN A 1094 3.56 -23.38 11.42
C GLN A 1094 2.08 -23.03 11.62
N SER A 1095 1.68 -21.77 11.44
CA SER A 1095 0.31 -21.32 11.71
C SER A 1095 -0.76 -21.97 10.82
N ALA A 1096 -0.34 -22.74 9.80
CA ALA A 1096 -1.22 -23.38 8.84
C ALA A 1096 -1.52 -24.86 9.17
N HIS A 1097 -0.65 -25.56 9.91
CA HIS A 1097 -0.83 -26.99 10.25
C HIS A 1097 0.15 -27.48 11.34
N ALA A 1098 -0.09 -28.68 11.87
CA ALA A 1098 0.71 -29.32 12.91
C ALA A 1098 2.18 -29.67 12.54
N VAL A 1099 2.59 -29.56 11.26
CA VAL A 1099 3.96 -29.89 10.81
C VAL A 1099 4.55 -28.69 10.08
N ALA A 1100 5.47 -27.99 10.73
CA ALA A 1100 6.17 -26.82 10.19
C ALA A 1100 7.32 -27.20 9.25
N LEU A 1101 7.72 -26.28 8.37
CA LEU A 1101 8.91 -26.43 7.53
C LEU A 1101 10.21 -26.20 8.34
N ASP A 1102 11.35 -26.45 7.69
CA ASP A 1102 12.70 -26.20 8.21
C ASP A 1102 13.54 -25.49 7.14
N LEU A 1103 13.83 -24.20 7.36
CA LEU A 1103 14.55 -23.37 6.39
C LEU A 1103 15.97 -23.86 6.13
N ALA A 1104 16.67 -24.35 7.16
CA ALA A 1104 18.04 -24.83 7.02
C ALA A 1104 18.07 -26.13 6.20
N ALA A 1105 17.18 -27.08 6.51
CA ALA A 1105 17.03 -28.31 5.74
C ALA A 1105 16.69 -28.00 4.27
N MET A 1106 15.80 -27.03 4.02
CA MET A 1106 15.44 -26.58 2.68
C MET A 1106 16.62 -25.96 1.91
N ASN A 1107 17.48 -25.17 2.55
CA ASN A 1107 18.65 -24.58 1.89
C ASN A 1107 19.67 -25.64 1.46
N ILE A 1108 19.92 -26.63 2.34
CA ILE A 1108 20.77 -27.78 2.02
C ILE A 1108 20.18 -28.56 0.84
N HIS A 1109 18.88 -28.87 0.91
CA HIS A 1109 18.21 -29.66 -0.12
C HIS A 1109 18.12 -28.91 -1.46
N ARG A 1110 17.88 -27.60 -1.44
CA ARG A 1110 17.89 -26.74 -2.63
C ARG A 1110 19.27 -26.67 -3.27
N SER A 1111 20.35 -26.64 -2.49
CA SER A 1111 21.72 -26.71 -3.02
C SER A 1111 21.96 -28.01 -3.80
N ARG A 1112 21.44 -29.15 -3.31
CA ARG A 1112 21.51 -30.44 -4.00
C ARG A 1112 20.64 -30.48 -5.25
N ASP A 1113 19.42 -29.93 -5.18
CA ASP A 1113 18.50 -29.79 -6.33
C ASP A 1113 19.13 -28.98 -7.48
N HIS A 1114 19.84 -27.91 -7.13
CA HIS A 1114 20.53 -27.03 -8.07
C HIS A 1114 21.90 -27.55 -8.51
N GLY A 1115 22.31 -28.75 -8.08
CA GLY A 1115 23.58 -29.36 -8.46
C GLY A 1115 24.78 -28.52 -8.05
N ILE A 1116 24.72 -27.83 -6.90
CA ILE A 1116 25.80 -26.99 -6.41
C ILE A 1116 26.98 -27.89 -5.96
N PRO A 1117 28.22 -27.64 -6.44
CA PRO A 1117 29.39 -28.37 -5.98
C PRO A 1117 29.60 -28.30 -4.46
N GLY A 1118 30.31 -29.30 -3.93
CA GLY A 1118 30.62 -29.40 -2.51
C GLY A 1118 31.54 -28.28 -2.01
N TYR A 1119 31.60 -28.15 -0.68
CA TYR A 1119 32.37 -27.12 0.03
C TYR A 1119 33.82 -26.95 -0.45
N ILE A 1120 34.57 -28.05 -0.64
CA ILE A 1120 35.99 -27.99 -1.00
C ILE A 1120 36.24 -27.42 -2.40
N GLU A 1121 35.30 -27.59 -3.34
CA GLU A 1121 35.42 -27.03 -4.69
C GLU A 1121 35.29 -25.52 -4.68
N PHE A 1122 34.37 -25.00 -3.86
CA PHE A 1122 34.22 -23.56 -3.68
C PHE A 1122 35.36 -22.93 -2.88
N ARG A 1123 35.95 -23.65 -1.92
CA ARG A 1123 37.20 -23.22 -1.28
C ARG A 1123 38.32 -23.03 -2.29
N LYS A 1124 38.52 -24.02 -3.17
CA LYS A 1124 39.50 -23.95 -4.25
C LYS A 1124 39.22 -22.77 -5.18
N PHE A 1125 37.96 -22.59 -5.60
CA PHE A 1125 37.55 -21.44 -6.40
C PHE A 1125 37.80 -20.09 -5.71
N CYS A 1126 37.68 -20.04 -4.39
CA CYS A 1126 37.93 -18.86 -3.57
C CYS A 1126 39.39 -18.70 -3.15
N ASN A 1127 40.31 -19.52 -3.66
CA ASN A 1127 41.73 -19.53 -3.30
C ASN A 1127 41.97 -19.67 -1.79
N MET A 1128 41.16 -20.52 -1.14
CA MET A 1128 41.28 -20.84 0.28
C MET A 1128 42.16 -22.07 0.49
N THR A 1129 42.65 -22.25 1.72
CA THR A 1129 43.50 -23.40 2.08
C THR A 1129 42.81 -24.73 1.73
N PRO A 1130 43.49 -25.66 1.04
CA PRO A 1130 43.00 -27.01 0.79
C PRO A 1130 42.69 -27.75 2.11
N VAL A 1131 41.73 -28.66 2.07
CA VAL A 1131 41.21 -29.39 3.23
C VAL A 1131 40.93 -30.82 2.81
N ASP A 1132 41.46 -31.79 3.56
CA ASP A 1132 41.25 -33.23 3.34
C ASP A 1132 40.64 -33.90 4.59
N SER A 1133 40.93 -33.37 5.78
CA SER A 1133 40.36 -33.81 7.05
C SER A 1133 39.64 -32.68 7.79
N PHE A 1134 38.79 -33.02 8.76
CA PHE A 1134 38.17 -31.99 9.62
C PHE A 1134 39.18 -31.27 10.51
N ASP A 1135 40.34 -31.87 10.79
CA ASP A 1135 41.40 -31.22 11.57
C ASP A 1135 42.13 -30.12 10.81
N ASP A 1136 42.09 -30.13 9.47
CA ASP A 1136 42.60 -29.03 8.65
C ASP A 1136 41.78 -27.75 8.83
N LEU A 1137 40.52 -27.87 9.30
CA LEU A 1137 39.62 -26.76 9.57
C LEU A 1137 39.77 -26.18 10.99
N ARG A 1138 40.70 -26.68 11.83
CA ARG A 1138 40.84 -26.26 13.24
C ARG A 1138 41.05 -24.76 13.46
N ASN A 1139 41.62 -24.06 12.49
CA ASN A 1139 41.86 -22.62 12.57
C ASN A 1139 40.63 -21.79 12.16
N GLU A 1140 39.74 -22.36 11.34
CA GLU A 1140 38.55 -21.66 10.81
C GLU A 1140 37.29 -22.00 11.60
N ILE A 1141 37.14 -23.27 11.97
CA ILE A 1141 36.12 -23.77 12.87
C ILE A 1141 36.85 -24.12 14.15
N THR A 1142 37.02 -23.17 15.06
CA THR A 1142 37.84 -23.34 16.28
C THR A 1142 37.21 -24.28 17.30
N ASP A 1143 35.88 -24.40 17.29
CA ASP A 1143 35.12 -25.29 18.15
C ASP A 1143 35.28 -26.77 17.73
N SER A 1144 35.90 -27.58 18.59
CA SER A 1144 36.15 -29.01 18.33
C SER A 1144 34.88 -29.85 18.27
N GLU A 1145 33.84 -29.46 19.01
CA GLU A 1145 32.56 -30.17 19.03
C GLU A 1145 31.80 -29.95 17.71
N VAL A 1146 31.84 -28.73 17.16
CA VAL A 1146 31.31 -28.45 15.82
C VAL A 1146 32.03 -29.28 14.76
N ARG A 1147 33.37 -29.38 14.82
CA ARG A 1147 34.15 -30.23 13.91
C ARG A 1147 33.80 -31.71 14.05
N ARG A 1148 33.66 -32.22 15.27
CA ARG A 1148 33.25 -33.61 15.54
C ARG A 1148 31.87 -33.92 14.95
N ARG A 1149 30.88 -33.06 15.17
CA ARG A 1149 29.53 -33.24 14.61
C ARG A 1149 29.51 -33.20 13.09
N LEU A 1150 30.27 -32.28 12.49
CA LEU A 1150 30.43 -32.25 11.03
C LEU A 1150 31.02 -33.56 10.50
N HIS A 1151 32.03 -34.11 11.18
CA HIS A 1151 32.60 -35.42 10.83
C HIS A 1151 31.58 -36.55 10.96
N GLU A 1152 30.81 -36.61 12.05
CA GLU A 1152 29.77 -37.62 12.26
C GLU A 1152 28.66 -37.56 11.21
N LEU A 1153 28.29 -36.36 10.76
CA LEU A 1153 27.22 -36.16 9.78
C LEU A 1153 27.70 -36.41 8.34
N TYR A 1154 28.87 -35.89 7.96
CA TYR A 1154 29.32 -35.86 6.56
C TYR A 1154 30.43 -36.87 6.24
N GLY A 1155 31.13 -37.38 7.24
CA GLY A 1155 32.28 -38.29 7.12
C GLY A 1155 33.55 -37.62 6.59
N HIS A 1156 33.43 -36.83 5.51
CA HIS A 1156 34.53 -36.15 4.83
C HIS A 1156 34.19 -34.68 4.52
N PRO A 1157 35.13 -33.71 4.61
CA PRO A 1157 34.86 -32.30 4.29
C PRO A 1157 34.33 -32.06 2.87
N GLY A 1158 34.72 -32.90 1.91
CA GLY A 1158 34.21 -32.87 0.53
C GLY A 1158 32.71 -33.14 0.40
N ASN A 1159 32.08 -33.75 1.41
CA ASN A 1159 30.64 -33.97 1.44
C ASN A 1159 29.84 -32.81 2.01
N ILE A 1160 30.47 -31.81 2.63
CA ILE A 1160 29.75 -30.67 3.20
C ILE A 1160 29.03 -29.92 2.07
N ASP A 1161 27.72 -29.76 2.22
CA ASP A 1161 26.94 -28.91 1.32
C ASP A 1161 27.39 -27.45 1.51
N VAL A 1162 27.57 -26.70 0.42
CA VAL A 1162 28.15 -25.34 0.52
C VAL A 1162 27.38 -24.44 1.49
N PHE A 1163 26.06 -24.67 1.63
CA PHE A 1163 25.22 -23.94 2.57
C PHE A 1163 25.71 -24.05 4.04
N VAL A 1164 26.24 -25.22 4.39
CA VAL A 1164 26.70 -25.56 5.75
C VAL A 1164 28.15 -25.12 5.98
N GLY A 1165 28.97 -25.15 4.92
CA GLY A 1165 30.38 -24.85 5.00
C GLY A 1165 30.70 -23.37 5.20
N GLU A 1166 29.87 -22.47 4.67
CA GLU A 1166 29.79 -20.99 4.86
C GLU A 1166 31.07 -20.14 4.67
N SER A 1167 32.27 -20.64 4.91
CA SER A 1167 33.54 -19.89 4.82
C SER A 1167 33.85 -19.30 3.43
N PRO A 1168 33.40 -19.87 2.28
CA PRO A 1168 33.59 -19.26 0.97
C PRO A 1168 32.64 -18.08 0.71
N TYR A 1169 31.61 -17.87 1.54
CA TYR A 1169 30.53 -16.93 1.25
C TYR A 1169 30.99 -15.50 1.02
N ILE A 1170 31.84 -14.97 1.91
CA ILE A 1170 32.30 -13.58 1.79
C ILE A 1170 32.98 -13.37 0.44
N THR A 1171 33.86 -14.28 0.03
CA THR A 1171 34.53 -14.22 -1.27
C THR A 1171 33.54 -14.39 -2.43
N LEU A 1172 32.55 -15.27 -2.31
CA LEU A 1172 31.50 -15.44 -3.33
C LEU A 1172 30.63 -14.18 -3.47
N VAL A 1173 30.21 -13.59 -2.35
CA VAL A 1173 29.43 -12.35 -2.30
C VAL A 1173 30.22 -11.19 -2.90
N ILE A 1174 31.50 -11.02 -2.52
CA ILE A 1174 32.39 -10.01 -3.11
C ILE A 1174 32.51 -10.21 -4.62
N LYS A 1175 32.80 -11.44 -5.07
CA LYS A 1175 32.95 -11.76 -6.50
C LYS A 1175 31.66 -11.55 -7.30
N GLU A 1176 30.49 -11.73 -6.69
CA GLU A 1176 29.20 -11.48 -7.36
C GLU A 1176 28.90 -9.98 -7.38
N LEU A 1177 29.02 -9.29 -6.25
CA LEU A 1177 28.69 -7.86 -6.17
C LEU A 1177 29.72 -6.94 -6.85
N ALA A 1178 30.95 -7.40 -7.09
CA ALA A 1178 31.91 -6.69 -7.94
C ALA A 1178 31.50 -6.70 -9.43
N ARG A 1179 30.63 -7.65 -9.82
CA ARG A 1179 30.14 -7.81 -11.19
C ARG A 1179 28.91 -6.95 -11.47
N LEU A 1180 28.02 -6.83 -10.48
CA LEU A 1180 26.84 -5.99 -10.54
C LEU A 1180 27.22 -4.51 -10.45
#